data_AF-A0ABD2J252-F1
#
_entry.id   AF-A0ABD2J252-F1
#
_cell.length_a   1.000
_cell.length_b   1.000
_cell.length_c   1.000
_cell.angle_alpha   90.00
_cell.angle_beta   90.00
_cell.angle_gamma   90.00
#
_symmetry.space_group_name_H-M   'P 1'
#
loop_
_entity.id
_entity.type
_entity.pdbx_description
1 polymer ?
#
loop_
_entity_poly.entity_id
_entity_poly.type
_entity_poly.pdbx_seq_one_letter_code
_entity_poly.pdbx_strand_id
1 'polypeptide(L)'
;MFTWMTAKRWLLRRLSLILDLSRHILPRQSSRRLALVGCVISVLFLYTFLFGWPGPNIYSNKQPAIEHCVADHMIRKGISHPLVNGQAEDGTYWRENRVAFAGNGFLGIDMALDRRLVLLANESGRSHLHTGFHPLVDVQMPLASQRDSMAFADPVDGVARSVHCSKVADKCVCISQTVYAHRTRPELLVQDVHIINPSTSSFSVTFARRRTDWEEHKKGTSSSPVFTKLFSLGAKNLLVAVQCSAIPTKTVAIRPKVEESFRFICAVDSTTAAENGNAAGGASARGSQAAAVTRLSATFARLYALSSDQLDQEHALAWKELNSATFHISQSKAPNALNQPQIDTVRHALLSTVRATLLENGTGTTQMTPMTTKTADQHQREIALRWALVVRRSAQCYAGHSTLLTPSKLWQRWDDLRTALKTLDIWRMTLEHRGCARLMRGPTGAHGVVQAFLLSLSAATFTTASSPPAAAAAVGAPHTLQHQQNNSPQQERANAGAGDGTIRLEIGLDPESELHRHIQVDGLLVGSSGAVRLSMDFQLDLSLKPFVSLRTNASPALPSSSSPPVLYACTAGCQEAPFQIGEKQISLAIKVTRPRTPIIFVSEHADQLELVRKTLHVIEVVDAPAHEQHTVDLHKHGGPGGGGLPTLFWVVLVLVLIAFHLFLLKLLYTEWQNASGGPGGAPYSKYSKRVLFRRE
;
A
#
# COMPACT_ATOMS: atom_id res chain seq x y z
N MET A 1 -62.86 9.02 -36.75
CA MET A 1 -63.00 7.60 -37.14
C MET A 1 -63.12 7.36 -38.67
N PHE A 2 -62.92 8.38 -39.52
CA PHE A 2 -62.96 8.23 -41.00
C PHE A 2 -61.61 8.41 -41.71
N THR A 3 -60.52 8.65 -40.96
CA THR A 3 -59.14 8.76 -41.47
C THR A 3 -58.28 7.52 -41.20
N TRP A 4 -58.81 6.51 -40.51
CA TRP A 4 -58.08 5.28 -40.16
C TRP A 4 -58.38 4.09 -41.11
N MET A 5 -59.51 4.11 -41.83
CA MET A 5 -59.87 3.01 -42.76
C MET A 5 -59.26 3.16 -44.17
N THR A 6 -58.85 4.36 -44.57
CA THR A 6 -58.22 4.61 -45.88
C THR A 6 -56.72 4.23 -45.88
N ALA A 7 -56.01 4.47 -44.78
CA ALA A 7 -54.62 4.04 -44.61
C ALA A 7 -54.46 2.50 -44.58
N LYS A 8 -55.43 1.79 -43.97
CA LYS A 8 -55.40 0.31 -43.87
C LYS A 8 -55.64 -0.37 -45.23
N ARG A 9 -56.49 0.20 -46.09
CA ARG A 9 -56.72 -0.33 -47.46
C ARG A 9 -55.56 -0.03 -48.42
N TRP A 10 -54.85 1.08 -48.21
CA TRP A 10 -53.66 1.43 -48.99
C TRP A 10 -52.45 0.53 -48.64
N LEU A 11 -52.25 0.24 -47.34
CA LEU A 11 -51.17 -0.64 -46.89
C LEU A 11 -51.38 -2.11 -47.30
N LEU A 12 -52.61 -2.61 -47.24
CA LEU A 12 -52.94 -4.00 -47.59
C LEU A 12 -52.84 -4.27 -49.11
N ARG A 13 -53.13 -3.28 -49.97
CA ARG A 13 -52.93 -3.40 -51.43
C ARG A 13 -51.46 -3.35 -51.85
N ARG A 14 -50.59 -2.66 -51.09
CA ARG A 14 -49.13 -2.68 -51.34
C ARG A 14 -48.46 -3.96 -50.84
N LEU A 15 -48.96 -4.54 -49.74
CA LEU A 15 -48.44 -5.80 -49.19
C LEU A 15 -48.79 -7.02 -50.07
N SER A 16 -49.96 -7.06 -50.71
CA SER A 16 -50.28 -8.15 -51.64
C SER A 16 -49.42 -8.08 -52.92
N LEU A 17 -49.08 -6.88 -53.39
CA LEU A 17 -48.21 -6.68 -54.56
C LEU A 17 -46.74 -7.06 -54.29
N ILE A 18 -46.24 -6.86 -53.06
CA ILE A 18 -44.87 -7.26 -52.67
C ILE A 18 -44.79 -8.78 -52.41
N LEU A 19 -45.86 -9.39 -51.87
CA LEU A 19 -45.90 -10.83 -51.65
C LEU A 19 -46.04 -11.62 -52.96
N ASP A 20 -46.78 -11.12 -53.96
CA ASP A 20 -46.86 -11.77 -55.28
C ASP A 20 -45.58 -11.55 -56.12
N LEU A 21 -44.91 -10.40 -55.99
CA LEU A 21 -43.61 -10.17 -56.65
C LEU A 21 -42.50 -11.05 -56.06
N SER A 22 -42.58 -11.39 -54.76
CA SER A 22 -41.63 -12.31 -54.11
C SER A 22 -41.81 -13.78 -54.53
N ARG A 23 -43.03 -14.17 -54.96
CA ARG A 23 -43.34 -15.52 -55.41
C ARG A 23 -42.94 -15.79 -56.86
N HIS A 24 -42.75 -14.76 -57.67
CA HIS A 24 -42.40 -14.90 -59.09
C HIS A 24 -40.96 -14.51 -59.47
N ILE A 25 -40.15 -13.97 -58.55
CA ILE A 25 -38.74 -13.56 -58.82
C ILE A 25 -37.69 -14.40 -58.06
N LEU A 26 -38.09 -15.46 -57.35
CA LEU A 26 -37.12 -16.42 -56.78
C LEU A 26 -37.28 -17.80 -57.44
N PRO A 27 -36.64 -18.05 -58.60
CA PRO A 27 -36.44 -19.41 -59.06
C PRO A 27 -35.54 -20.13 -58.06
N ARG A 28 -36.17 -21.00 -57.25
CA ARG A 28 -35.79 -22.35 -56.80
C ARG A 28 -34.31 -22.80 -56.85
N GLN A 29 -33.37 -21.91 -56.57
CA GLN A 29 -31.93 -22.21 -56.47
C GLN A 29 -31.22 -21.30 -55.43
N SER A 30 -31.96 -20.75 -54.46
CA SER A 30 -31.43 -19.78 -53.48
C SER A 30 -30.74 -20.41 -52.27
N SER A 31 -30.90 -21.71 -52.02
CA SER A 31 -30.22 -22.41 -50.90
C SER A 31 -28.69 -22.37 -51.05
N ARG A 32 -28.16 -22.57 -52.26
CA ARG A 32 -26.72 -22.53 -52.52
C ARG A 32 -26.14 -21.11 -52.43
N ARG A 33 -26.90 -20.09 -52.85
CA ARG A 33 -26.43 -18.69 -52.82
C ARG A 33 -26.50 -18.09 -51.41
N LEU A 34 -27.53 -18.40 -50.62
CA LEU A 34 -27.54 -18.03 -49.19
C LEU A 34 -26.49 -18.79 -48.39
N ALA A 35 -26.24 -20.07 -48.70
CA ALA A 35 -25.16 -20.82 -48.06
C ALA A 35 -23.77 -20.29 -48.44
N LEU A 36 -23.57 -19.86 -49.68
CA LEU A 36 -22.32 -19.20 -50.11
C LEU A 36 -22.12 -17.85 -49.42
N VAL A 37 -23.16 -17.03 -49.31
CA VAL A 37 -23.08 -15.77 -48.56
C VAL A 37 -22.83 -16.03 -47.07
N GLY A 38 -23.49 -17.04 -46.50
CA GLY A 38 -23.24 -17.51 -45.14
C GLY A 38 -21.79 -17.97 -44.95
N CYS A 39 -21.27 -18.82 -45.83
CA CYS A 39 -19.87 -19.27 -45.80
C CYS A 39 -18.89 -18.13 -46.00
N VAL A 40 -19.16 -17.16 -46.89
CA VAL A 40 -18.29 -15.99 -47.08
C VAL A 40 -18.28 -15.12 -45.83
N ILE A 41 -19.43 -14.92 -45.17
CA ILE A 41 -19.51 -14.20 -43.90
C ILE A 41 -18.80 -14.97 -42.79
N SER A 42 -18.97 -16.30 -42.71
CA SER A 42 -18.29 -17.14 -41.73
C SER A 42 -16.78 -17.21 -41.96
N VAL A 43 -16.32 -17.22 -43.21
CA VAL A 43 -14.90 -17.17 -43.58
C VAL A 43 -14.33 -15.79 -43.35
N LEU A 44 -15.08 -14.71 -43.61
CA LEU A 44 -14.68 -13.36 -43.21
C LEU A 44 -14.60 -13.24 -41.69
N PHE A 45 -15.55 -13.81 -40.96
CA PHE A 45 -15.56 -13.80 -39.50
C PHE A 45 -14.40 -14.63 -38.93
N LEU A 46 -14.16 -15.84 -39.46
CA LEU A 46 -13.01 -16.67 -39.11
C LEU A 46 -11.69 -16.05 -39.55
N TYR A 47 -11.63 -15.36 -40.69
CA TYR A 47 -10.44 -14.64 -41.13
C TYR A 47 -10.16 -13.45 -40.21
N THR A 48 -11.18 -12.67 -39.83
CA THR A 48 -11.04 -11.60 -38.83
C THR A 48 -10.77 -12.11 -37.42
N PHE A 49 -11.06 -13.38 -37.12
CA PHE A 49 -10.86 -13.97 -35.79
C PHE A 49 -9.53 -14.72 -35.69
N LEU A 50 -9.11 -15.44 -36.75
CA LEU A 50 -7.84 -16.16 -36.86
C LEU A 50 -6.69 -15.24 -37.29
N PHE A 51 -6.95 -14.33 -38.22
CA PHE A 51 -6.00 -13.31 -38.71
C PHE A 51 -6.45 -11.93 -38.26
N GLY A 52 -6.80 -11.81 -36.98
CA GLY A 52 -7.18 -10.56 -36.31
C GLY A 52 -6.60 -9.32 -36.99
N TRP A 53 -7.42 -8.27 -37.11
CA TRP A 53 -6.93 -6.88 -37.20
C TRP A 53 -5.62 -6.84 -36.44
N PRO A 54 -4.51 -6.35 -37.03
CA PRO A 54 -3.19 -6.47 -36.43
C PRO A 54 -3.27 -5.88 -35.03
N GLY A 55 -3.54 -6.76 -34.06
CA GLY A 55 -3.44 -6.47 -32.66
C GLY A 55 -1.99 -6.06 -32.51
N PRO A 56 -1.70 -4.98 -31.77
CA PRO A 56 -0.34 -4.50 -31.66
C PRO A 56 0.51 -5.71 -31.27
N ASN A 57 1.39 -6.14 -32.19
CA ASN A 57 2.32 -7.22 -31.94
C ASN A 57 3.09 -6.84 -30.68
N ILE A 58 2.77 -7.46 -29.53
CA ILE A 58 3.41 -7.18 -28.23
C ILE A 58 4.87 -7.68 -28.21
N TYR A 59 5.31 -8.39 -29.24
CA TYR A 59 6.72 -8.69 -29.49
C TYR A 59 7.20 -8.16 -30.84
N SER A 60 6.74 -6.97 -31.23
CA SER A 60 7.45 -6.22 -32.24
C SER A 60 8.72 -5.66 -31.62
N ASN A 61 9.86 -5.91 -32.27
CA ASN A 61 11.14 -5.21 -32.06
C ASN A 61 11.03 -3.73 -32.49
N LYS A 62 9.89 -3.09 -32.17
CA LYS A 62 9.57 -1.69 -32.42
C LYS A 62 10.15 -0.90 -31.27
N GLN A 63 10.77 0.22 -31.63
CA GLN A 63 11.24 1.22 -30.69
C GLN A 63 10.16 1.49 -29.63
N PRO A 64 10.51 1.53 -28.32
CA PRO A 64 9.52 1.81 -27.30
C PRO A 64 8.88 3.18 -27.58
N ALA A 65 7.55 3.21 -27.59
CA ALA A 65 6.83 4.47 -27.51
C ALA A 65 7.25 5.19 -26.23
N ILE A 66 7.28 6.52 -26.23
CA ILE A 66 7.80 7.30 -25.09
C ILE A 66 7.02 7.01 -23.80
N GLU A 67 5.74 6.68 -23.94
CA GLU A 67 4.83 6.25 -22.86
C GLU A 67 5.28 4.96 -22.15
N HIS A 68 6.24 4.22 -22.70
CA HIS A 68 6.79 3.00 -22.11
C HIS A 68 8.21 3.19 -21.58
N CYS A 69 8.85 4.35 -21.80
CA CYS A 69 10.23 4.58 -21.37
C CYS A 69 10.39 4.50 -19.83
N VAL A 70 9.43 5.04 -19.08
CA VAL A 70 9.48 4.99 -17.60
C VAL A 70 9.27 3.56 -17.11
N ALA A 71 8.28 2.85 -17.67
CA ALA A 71 7.99 1.46 -17.31
C ALA A 71 9.19 0.53 -17.58
N ASP A 72 9.78 0.60 -18.77
CA ASP A 72 10.97 -0.17 -19.15
C ASP A 72 12.16 0.11 -18.23
N HIS A 73 12.37 1.39 -17.89
CA HIS A 73 13.44 1.79 -16.98
C HIS A 73 13.25 1.21 -15.58
N MET A 74 12.03 1.23 -15.06
CA MET A 74 11.71 0.65 -13.76
C MET A 74 11.90 -0.86 -13.72
N ILE A 75 11.48 -1.58 -14.77
CA ILE A 75 11.73 -3.02 -14.94
C ILE A 75 13.23 -3.31 -14.87
N ARG A 76 14.04 -2.59 -15.65
CA ARG A 76 15.50 -2.80 -15.70
C ARG A 76 16.19 -2.54 -14.35
N LYS A 77 15.70 -1.58 -13.58
CA LYS A 77 16.24 -1.25 -12.25
C LYS A 77 15.63 -2.11 -11.13
N GLY A 78 14.76 -3.07 -11.45
CA GLY A 78 14.12 -3.95 -10.47
C GLY A 78 13.20 -3.19 -9.51
N ILE A 79 12.67 -2.03 -9.92
CA ILE A 79 11.79 -1.22 -9.09
C ILE A 79 10.37 -1.80 -9.17
N SER A 80 9.89 -2.36 -8.06
CA SER A 80 8.53 -2.88 -7.98
C SER A 80 7.53 -1.73 -7.86
N HIS A 81 6.69 -1.56 -8.88
CA HIS A 81 5.56 -0.64 -8.86
C HIS A 81 4.36 -1.28 -9.58
N PRO A 82 3.10 -1.06 -9.17
CA PRO A 82 1.94 -1.66 -9.82
C PRO A 82 1.84 -1.41 -11.35
N LEU A 83 2.35 -0.25 -11.81
CA LEU A 83 2.46 0.05 -13.25
C LEU A 83 3.42 -0.89 -14.00
N VAL A 84 4.42 -1.44 -13.32
CA VAL A 84 5.41 -2.36 -13.87
C VAL A 84 4.85 -3.78 -14.00
N ASN A 85 3.95 -4.18 -13.10
CA ASN A 85 3.42 -5.55 -13.06
C ASN A 85 2.18 -5.78 -13.96
N GLY A 86 1.82 -4.81 -14.83
CA GLY A 86 0.73 -4.98 -15.80
C GLY A 86 -0.67 -5.19 -15.19
N GLN A 87 -0.83 -5.04 -13.88
CA GLN A 87 -2.12 -5.26 -13.19
C GLN A 87 -3.09 -4.07 -13.28
N ALA A 88 -2.77 -3.05 -14.08
CA ALA A 88 -3.61 -1.88 -14.31
C ALA A 88 -4.54 -2.10 -15.52
N GLU A 89 -5.51 -3.00 -15.41
CA GLU A 89 -6.56 -3.14 -16.45
C GLU A 89 -7.53 -1.95 -16.49
N ASP A 90 -7.51 -1.08 -15.47
CA ASP A 90 -8.24 0.19 -15.48
C ASP A 90 -7.35 1.31 -14.93
N GLY A 91 -6.86 2.17 -15.82
CA GLY A 91 -5.88 3.24 -15.55
C GLY A 91 -6.37 4.36 -14.62
N THR A 92 -7.46 4.13 -13.89
CA THR A 92 -8.16 5.09 -13.02
C THR A 92 -7.84 4.92 -11.54
N TYR A 93 -7.41 3.73 -11.09
CA TYR A 93 -7.15 3.44 -9.67
C TYR A 93 -5.77 3.90 -9.17
N TRP A 94 -4.74 3.95 -10.02
CA TRP A 94 -3.36 4.16 -9.56
C TRP A 94 -2.90 5.62 -9.48
N ARG A 95 -3.74 6.54 -9.96
CA ARG A 95 -3.62 8.00 -9.75
C ARG A 95 -4.38 8.45 -8.49
N GLU A 96 -4.47 7.58 -7.49
CA GLU A 96 -5.30 7.87 -6.31
C GLU A 96 -4.75 8.98 -5.44
N ASN A 97 -3.42 9.02 -5.28
CA ASN A 97 -2.74 10.00 -4.46
C ASN A 97 -1.57 10.61 -5.26
N ARG A 98 -1.60 11.92 -5.50
CA ARG A 98 -0.60 12.62 -6.33
C ARG A 98 0.67 13.03 -5.56
N VAL A 99 0.76 12.64 -4.29
CA VAL A 99 1.81 13.04 -3.36
C VAL A 99 2.82 11.90 -3.20
N ALA A 100 4.10 12.17 -3.44
CA ALA A 100 5.19 11.24 -3.21
C ALA A 100 5.93 11.65 -1.93
N PHE A 101 5.33 11.35 -0.78
CA PHE A 101 5.79 11.82 0.52
C PHE A 101 6.90 10.92 1.09
N ALA A 102 8.00 11.54 1.52
CA ALA A 102 9.04 10.91 2.34
C ALA A 102 9.26 11.72 3.60
N GLY A 103 9.40 11.04 4.75
CA GLY A 103 9.63 11.71 6.03
C GLY A 103 10.13 10.77 7.12
N ASN A 104 10.62 11.37 8.21
CA ASN A 104 11.12 10.65 9.39
C ASN A 104 10.48 11.13 10.70
N GLY A 105 9.39 11.91 10.61
CA GLY A 105 8.73 12.54 11.75
C GLY A 105 9.39 13.78 12.31
N PHE A 106 10.56 14.18 11.80
CA PHE A 106 11.15 15.51 12.01
C PHE A 106 11.13 16.33 10.72
N LEU A 107 11.55 15.71 9.62
CA LEU A 107 11.53 16.25 8.26
C LEU A 107 10.51 15.51 7.41
N GLY A 108 9.84 16.25 6.54
CA GLY A 108 8.97 15.71 5.50
C GLY A 108 9.14 16.48 4.19
N ILE A 109 9.00 15.78 3.08
CA ILE A 109 9.02 16.38 1.74
C ILE A 109 8.11 15.62 0.79
N ASP A 110 7.35 16.36 -0.01
CA ASP A 110 6.66 15.81 -1.17
C ASP A 110 7.53 15.96 -2.42
N MET A 111 7.88 14.84 -3.04
CA MET A 111 8.72 14.82 -4.23
C MET A 111 7.95 15.12 -5.53
N ALA A 112 6.62 14.94 -5.54
CA ALA A 112 5.82 15.01 -6.75
C ALA A 112 5.45 16.44 -7.16
N LEU A 113 5.02 17.27 -6.20
CA LEU A 113 4.46 18.59 -6.50
C LEU A 113 5.25 19.73 -5.83
N ASP A 114 5.16 19.86 -4.50
CA ASP A 114 5.60 21.07 -3.79
C ASP A 114 7.14 21.12 -3.66
N ARG A 115 7.77 19.97 -3.36
CA ARG A 115 9.23 19.82 -3.17
C ARG A 115 9.82 20.79 -2.14
N ARG A 116 8.98 21.24 -1.21
CA ARG A 116 9.34 22.08 -0.07
C ARG A 116 9.56 21.24 1.17
N LEU A 117 10.55 21.65 1.95
CA LEU A 117 10.80 21.08 3.26
C LEU A 117 9.66 21.45 4.21
N VAL A 118 9.12 20.44 4.89
CA VAL A 118 8.17 20.58 5.99
C VAL A 118 8.83 20.07 7.26
N LEU A 119 8.77 20.86 8.33
CA LEU A 119 9.12 20.37 9.67
C LEU A 119 7.88 19.80 10.32
N LEU A 120 8.01 18.58 10.81
CA LEU A 120 6.96 17.85 11.49
C LEU A 120 7.21 18.05 12.99
N ALA A 121 6.56 19.04 13.58
CA ALA A 121 6.85 19.56 14.91
C ALA A 121 5.94 18.98 16.00
N ASN A 122 6.59 18.68 17.14
CA ASN A 122 6.11 18.39 18.49
C ASN A 122 5.86 16.92 18.90
N GLU A 123 5.90 16.67 20.21
CA GLU A 123 5.63 15.37 20.86
C GLU A 123 4.21 14.82 20.61
N SER A 124 3.30 15.68 20.15
CA SER A 124 1.95 15.29 19.71
C SER A 124 1.85 15.02 18.20
N GLY A 125 2.90 15.29 17.42
CA GLY A 125 2.97 15.13 15.96
C GLY A 125 2.06 16.03 15.11
N ARG A 126 1.16 16.81 15.73
CA ARG A 126 0.03 17.51 15.05
C ARG A 126 0.38 18.87 14.44
N SER A 127 1.57 19.41 14.69
CA SER A 127 1.97 20.69 14.09
C SER A 127 2.92 20.43 12.94
N HIS A 128 2.59 20.89 11.74
CA HIS A 128 3.49 20.86 10.60
C HIS A 128 3.79 22.29 10.15
N LEU A 129 5.07 22.60 10.01
CA LEU A 129 5.55 23.90 9.55
C LEU A 129 6.06 23.78 8.12
N HIS A 130 5.33 24.41 7.19
CA HIS A 130 5.81 24.57 5.82
C HIS A 130 6.89 25.66 5.80
N THR A 131 8.14 25.26 5.56
CA THR A 131 9.29 26.16 5.72
C THR A 131 9.51 27.08 4.51
N GLY A 132 8.95 26.72 3.35
CA GLY A 132 9.21 27.40 2.08
C GLY A 132 10.58 27.08 1.46
N PHE A 133 11.46 26.38 2.18
CA PHE A 133 12.80 26.02 1.71
C PHE A 133 12.73 24.85 0.71
N HIS A 134 13.50 24.92 -0.37
CA HIS A 134 13.57 23.88 -1.41
C HIS A 134 14.94 23.18 -1.36
N PRO A 135 15.08 22.08 -0.61
CA PRO A 135 16.37 21.44 -0.41
C PRO A 135 16.83 20.63 -1.63
N LEU A 136 15.88 20.10 -2.40
CA LEU A 136 16.15 19.20 -3.51
C LEU A 136 16.81 19.92 -4.69
N VAL A 137 17.75 19.23 -5.31
CA VAL A 137 18.39 19.64 -6.55
C VAL A 137 17.52 19.23 -7.74
N ASP A 138 17.15 20.23 -8.53
CA ASP A 138 16.48 20.08 -9.80
C ASP A 138 17.52 19.74 -10.89
N VAL A 139 17.25 18.68 -11.65
CA VAL A 139 18.12 18.23 -12.73
C VAL A 139 17.38 18.43 -14.04
N GLN A 140 17.84 19.40 -14.82
CA GLN A 140 17.19 19.78 -16.05
C GLN A 140 17.87 19.08 -17.22
N MET A 141 17.09 18.29 -17.96
CA MET A 141 17.48 17.79 -19.27
C MET A 141 17.30 18.89 -20.32
N PRO A 142 18.03 18.85 -21.44
CA PRO A 142 17.73 19.68 -22.60
C PRO A 142 16.28 19.43 -23.03
N LEU A 143 15.56 20.48 -23.45
CA LEU A 143 14.16 20.38 -23.84
C LEU A 143 13.96 19.35 -24.96
N ALA A 144 13.36 18.21 -24.63
CA ALA A 144 12.73 17.33 -25.61
C ALA A 144 11.22 17.56 -25.65
N SER A 145 10.63 17.37 -26.83
CA SER A 145 9.22 17.62 -27.16
C SER A 145 8.25 16.61 -26.54
N GLN A 146 8.72 15.42 -26.14
CA GLN A 146 7.91 14.38 -25.52
C GLN A 146 8.60 13.86 -24.25
N ARG A 147 7.82 13.74 -23.19
CA ARG A 147 8.29 13.46 -21.83
C ARG A 147 7.34 12.48 -21.17
N ASP A 148 7.92 11.50 -20.49
CA ASP A 148 7.21 10.61 -19.60
C ASP A 148 7.77 10.78 -18.17
N SER A 149 6.90 10.80 -17.17
CA SER A 149 7.31 11.03 -15.79
C SER A 149 6.36 10.42 -14.78
N MET A 150 6.92 9.84 -13.74
CA MET A 150 6.17 9.35 -12.58
C MET A 150 6.90 9.70 -11.29
N ALA A 151 6.14 10.05 -10.25
CA ALA A 151 6.63 10.14 -8.88
C ALA A 151 5.72 9.33 -7.95
N PHE A 152 6.32 8.61 -7.01
CA PHE A 152 5.61 7.76 -6.06
C PHE A 152 6.42 7.60 -4.77
N ALA A 153 5.75 7.24 -3.68
CA ALA A 153 6.40 6.80 -2.45
C ALA A 153 6.53 5.27 -2.47
N ASP A 154 7.66 4.76 -1.97
CA ASP A 154 7.89 3.33 -1.75
C ASP A 154 7.78 3.02 -0.24
N PRO A 155 6.70 2.36 0.19
CA PRO A 155 6.48 1.96 1.58
C PRO A 155 7.48 0.96 2.15
N VAL A 156 8.14 0.17 1.30
CA VAL A 156 9.05 -0.90 1.71
C VAL A 156 10.39 -0.30 2.13
N ASP A 157 10.95 0.53 1.26
CA ASP A 157 12.25 1.17 1.48
C ASP A 157 12.13 2.49 2.25
N GLY A 158 10.93 3.07 2.34
CA GLY A 158 10.71 4.31 3.05
C GLY A 158 11.18 5.56 2.32
N VAL A 159 11.22 5.49 0.99
CA VAL A 159 11.77 6.53 0.11
C VAL A 159 10.70 7.09 -0.83
N ALA A 160 10.91 8.29 -1.35
CA ALA A 160 10.17 8.82 -2.49
C ALA A 160 11.03 8.73 -3.75
N ARG A 161 10.43 8.32 -4.87
CA ARG A 161 11.11 8.21 -6.16
C ARG A 161 10.40 9.05 -7.21
N SER A 162 11.19 9.61 -8.12
CA SER A 162 10.71 10.26 -9.33
C SER A 162 11.57 9.80 -10.49
N VAL A 163 10.92 9.36 -11.57
CA VAL A 163 11.59 8.98 -12.81
C VAL A 163 11.07 9.90 -13.89
N HIS A 164 12.01 10.53 -14.58
CA HIS A 164 11.75 11.37 -15.73
C HIS A 164 12.53 10.82 -16.92
N CYS A 165 11.81 10.41 -17.97
CA CYS A 165 12.40 9.90 -19.19
C CYS A 165 12.07 10.78 -20.39
N SER A 166 13.01 10.83 -21.31
CA SER A 166 12.95 11.58 -22.55
C SER A 166 13.57 10.76 -23.67
N LYS A 167 13.08 10.94 -24.90
CA LYS A 167 13.64 10.25 -26.07
C LYS A 167 14.73 11.12 -26.70
N VAL A 168 15.96 10.61 -26.72
CA VAL A 168 17.12 11.26 -27.33
C VAL A 168 17.75 10.28 -28.32
N ALA A 169 17.85 10.68 -29.59
CA ALA A 169 18.39 9.84 -30.67
C ALA A 169 17.78 8.41 -30.69
N ASP A 170 16.45 8.33 -30.61
CA ASP A 170 15.68 7.08 -30.58
C ASP A 170 15.94 6.12 -29.41
N LYS A 171 16.57 6.59 -28.33
CA LYS A 171 16.75 5.85 -27.08
C LYS A 171 16.11 6.59 -25.90
N CYS A 172 15.59 5.84 -24.93
CA CYS A 172 15.06 6.39 -23.68
C CYS A 172 16.22 6.81 -22.77
N VAL A 173 16.40 8.10 -22.57
CA VAL A 173 17.29 8.66 -21.56
C VAL A 173 16.46 8.96 -20.32
N CYS A 174 16.91 8.49 -19.16
CA CYS A 174 16.14 8.59 -17.93
C CYS A 174 16.97 9.19 -16.79
N ILE A 175 16.37 10.11 -16.05
CA ILE A 175 16.82 10.57 -14.74
C ILE A 175 15.91 9.95 -13.70
N SER A 176 16.49 9.21 -12.76
CA SER A 176 15.83 8.76 -11.56
C SER A 176 16.33 9.56 -10.38
N GLN A 177 15.41 10.02 -9.57
CA GLN A 177 15.70 10.68 -8.31
C GLN A 177 15.11 9.83 -7.19
N THR A 178 15.86 9.64 -6.12
CA THR A 178 15.40 8.99 -4.89
C THR A 178 15.66 9.94 -3.74
N VAL A 179 14.66 10.15 -2.90
CA VAL A 179 14.74 11.05 -1.75
C VAL A 179 14.28 10.32 -0.51
N TYR A 180 15.03 10.46 0.58
CA TYR A 180 14.60 9.95 1.87
C TYR A 180 15.04 10.86 3.02
N ALA A 181 14.17 11.00 4.01
CA ALA A 181 14.53 11.57 5.30
C ALA A 181 15.07 10.42 6.17
N HIS A 182 16.30 10.54 6.67
CA HIS A 182 16.99 9.43 7.30
C HIS A 182 16.28 8.99 8.59
N ARG A 183 16.04 7.69 8.76
CA ARG A 183 15.10 7.21 9.77
C ARG A 183 15.69 7.22 11.19
N THR A 184 16.99 6.96 11.31
CA THR A 184 17.71 6.95 12.60
C THR A 184 18.45 8.27 12.88
N ARG A 185 18.43 9.21 11.92
CA ARG A 185 19.13 10.51 11.98
C ARG A 185 18.15 11.61 11.59
N PRO A 186 17.38 12.13 12.55
CA PRO A 186 16.27 13.04 12.29
C PRO A 186 16.66 14.21 11.38
N GLU A 187 17.84 14.80 11.61
CA GLU A 187 18.35 15.98 10.94
C GLU A 187 18.75 15.80 9.46
N LEU A 188 18.81 14.58 8.94
CA LEU A 188 19.40 14.28 7.64
C LEU A 188 18.33 14.02 6.56
N LEU A 189 18.44 14.74 5.45
CA LEU A 189 17.75 14.49 4.19
C LEU A 189 18.76 14.10 3.12
N VAL A 190 18.49 13.02 2.39
CA VAL A 190 19.35 12.52 1.31
C VAL A 190 18.57 12.54 0.00
N GLN A 191 19.26 12.93 -1.07
CA GLN A 191 18.78 12.85 -2.45
C GLN A 191 19.86 12.20 -3.32
N ASP A 192 19.49 11.11 -3.97
CA ASP A 192 20.29 10.48 -5.02
C ASP A 192 19.69 10.81 -6.39
N VAL A 193 20.54 11.12 -7.35
CA VAL A 193 20.20 11.35 -8.74
C VAL A 193 21.01 10.37 -9.59
N HIS A 194 20.30 9.51 -10.31
CA HIS A 194 20.87 8.53 -11.22
C HIS A 194 20.47 8.88 -12.66
N ILE A 195 21.44 9.01 -13.55
CA ILE A 195 21.23 9.41 -14.94
C ILE A 195 21.74 8.30 -15.85
N ILE A 196 20.87 7.82 -16.75
CA ILE A 196 21.21 6.78 -17.72
C ILE A 196 21.17 7.35 -19.12
N ASN A 197 22.29 7.24 -19.83
CA ASN A 197 22.37 7.58 -21.24
C ASN A 197 22.65 6.34 -22.10
N PRO A 198 21.63 5.62 -22.58
CA PRO A 198 21.83 4.50 -23.49
C PRO A 198 21.98 4.95 -24.96
N SER A 199 21.91 6.26 -25.23
CA SER A 199 22.03 6.79 -26.59
C SER A 199 23.48 6.78 -27.09
N THR A 200 23.66 7.06 -28.39
CA THR A 200 24.97 7.18 -29.03
C THR A 200 25.56 8.59 -28.94
N SER A 201 24.79 9.56 -28.45
CA SER A 201 25.18 10.97 -28.32
C SER A 201 25.31 11.38 -26.86
N SER A 202 26.22 12.31 -26.58
CA SER A 202 26.24 12.98 -25.27
C SER A 202 25.09 13.98 -25.16
N PHE A 203 24.62 14.20 -23.94
CA PHE A 203 23.74 15.32 -23.64
C PHE A 203 24.20 16.01 -22.36
N SER A 204 23.77 17.25 -22.20
CA SER A 204 24.20 18.12 -21.13
C SER A 204 23.09 18.30 -20.11
N VAL A 205 23.37 18.11 -18.82
CA VAL A 205 22.43 18.34 -17.73
C VAL A 205 22.86 19.52 -16.87
N THR A 206 21.88 20.28 -16.40
CA THR A 206 22.10 21.40 -15.49
C THR A 206 21.50 21.09 -14.13
N PHE A 207 22.30 21.26 -13.09
CA PHE A 207 21.89 21.15 -11.70
C PHE A 207 21.53 22.53 -11.17
N ALA A 208 20.36 22.66 -10.56
CA ALA A 208 19.91 23.89 -9.96
C ALA A 208 19.23 23.62 -8.62
N ARG A 209 19.41 24.51 -7.65
CA ARG A 209 18.56 24.57 -6.45
C ARG A 209 17.71 25.83 -6.56
N ARG A 210 16.42 25.74 -6.23
CA ARG A 210 15.54 26.94 -6.27
C ARG A 210 16.05 27.98 -5.29
N ARG A 211 15.93 29.26 -5.66
CA ARG A 211 16.31 30.39 -4.80
C ARG A 211 15.47 30.36 -3.52
N THR A 212 16.09 30.83 -2.45
CA THR A 212 15.49 30.93 -1.11
C THR A 212 15.51 32.38 -0.64
N ASP A 213 14.51 32.76 0.15
CA ASP A 213 14.41 34.05 0.83
C ASP A 213 15.03 34.04 2.24
N TRP A 214 15.79 32.98 2.56
CA TRP A 214 16.42 32.77 3.86
C TRP A 214 17.73 33.53 3.98
N GLU A 215 18.11 33.88 5.21
CA GLU A 215 19.39 34.54 5.48
C GLU A 215 20.54 33.55 5.21
N GLU A 216 21.48 33.95 4.35
CA GLU A 216 22.63 33.13 3.96
C GLU A 216 23.86 33.49 4.79
N HIS A 217 24.45 32.49 5.45
CA HIS A 217 25.66 32.60 6.25
C HIS A 217 26.77 31.75 5.63
N LYS A 218 27.81 32.40 5.08
CA LYS A 218 28.91 31.71 4.40
C LYS A 218 30.23 31.94 5.11
N LYS A 219 30.98 30.87 5.40
CA LYS A 219 32.36 30.94 5.93
C LYS A 219 33.36 30.72 4.79
N GLY A 220 33.87 31.80 4.22
CA GLY A 220 34.85 31.73 3.11
C GLY A 220 34.25 31.38 1.75
N THR A 221 35.09 31.19 0.74
CA THR A 221 34.67 31.01 -0.66
C THR A 221 34.24 29.59 -1.02
N SER A 222 34.77 28.57 -0.33
CA SER A 222 34.61 27.14 -0.69
C SER A 222 33.62 26.35 0.16
N SER A 223 33.12 26.87 1.29
CA SER A 223 32.16 26.15 2.12
C SER A 223 30.72 26.30 1.61
N SER A 224 29.92 25.24 1.79
CA SER A 224 28.48 25.30 1.50
C SER A 224 27.79 26.21 2.52
N PRO A 225 26.99 27.20 2.09
CA PRO A 225 26.38 28.17 2.98
C PRO A 225 25.34 27.54 3.92
N VAL A 226 25.18 28.16 5.09
CA VAL A 226 24.11 27.84 6.03
C VAL A 226 22.98 28.85 5.86
N PHE A 227 21.77 28.37 5.65
CA PHE A 227 20.57 29.21 5.55
C PHE A 227 19.81 29.21 6.85
N THR A 228 19.38 30.38 7.34
CA THR A 228 18.58 30.49 8.57
C THR A 228 17.31 31.30 8.37
N LYS A 229 16.23 30.92 9.05
CA LYS A 229 14.98 31.70 9.10
C LYS A 229 14.27 31.52 10.44
N LEU A 230 13.73 32.62 10.96
CA LEU A 230 12.93 32.64 12.18
C LEU A 230 11.44 32.53 11.81
N PHE A 231 10.73 31.62 12.48
CA PHE A 231 9.29 31.42 12.33
C PHE A 231 8.58 31.74 13.63
N SER A 232 7.58 32.62 13.59
CA SER A 232 6.73 32.92 14.75
C SER A 232 5.54 31.95 14.80
N LEU A 233 5.51 31.10 15.82
CA LEU A 233 4.52 30.04 16.05
C LEU A 233 3.66 30.40 17.27
N GLY A 234 2.89 31.49 17.17
CA GLY A 234 2.16 32.05 18.30
C GLY A 234 3.11 32.64 19.34
N ALA A 235 3.10 32.13 20.57
CA ALA A 235 3.94 32.60 21.68
C ALA A 235 5.38 32.05 21.68
N LYS A 236 5.79 31.35 20.62
CA LYS A 236 7.15 30.77 20.51
C LYS A 236 7.76 31.15 19.17
N ASN A 237 9.05 31.50 19.19
CA ASN A 237 9.82 31.68 17.98
C ASN A 237 10.66 30.42 17.72
N LEU A 238 10.61 29.91 16.49
CA LEU A 238 11.38 28.75 16.05
C LEU A 238 12.43 29.20 15.05
N LEU A 239 13.70 29.07 15.40
CA LEU A 239 14.79 29.28 14.47
C LEU A 239 15.07 27.97 13.74
N VAL A 240 15.04 28.00 12.41
CA VAL A 240 15.38 26.86 11.56
C VAL A 240 16.65 27.20 10.78
N ALA A 241 17.56 26.24 10.73
CA ALA A 241 18.80 26.32 9.97
C ALA A 241 18.91 25.12 9.01
N VAL A 242 19.36 25.35 7.78
CA VAL A 242 19.56 24.31 6.77
C VAL A 242 20.91 24.49 6.08
N GLN A 243 21.66 23.40 5.93
CA GLN A 243 22.90 23.36 5.18
C GLN A 243 22.87 22.16 4.24
N CYS A 244 23.14 22.39 2.96
CA CYS A 244 23.10 21.35 1.94
C CYS A 244 24.43 21.26 1.22
N SER A 245 24.74 20.08 0.67
CA SER A 245 25.94 19.87 -0.14
C SER A 245 25.96 20.77 -1.38
N ALA A 246 27.18 21.04 -1.84
CA ALA A 246 27.43 21.79 -3.05
C ALA A 246 26.88 21.06 -4.29
N ILE A 247 26.48 21.85 -5.29
CA ILE A 247 26.04 21.35 -6.60
C ILE A 247 27.13 21.61 -7.64
N PRO A 248 27.21 20.82 -8.72
CA PRO A 248 28.10 21.11 -9.85
C PRO A 248 27.82 22.52 -10.41
N THR A 249 28.85 23.36 -10.52
CA THR A 249 28.73 24.77 -10.94
C THR A 249 28.63 24.97 -12.45
N LYS A 250 28.93 23.93 -13.24
CA LYS A 250 28.85 23.91 -14.70
C LYS A 250 27.89 22.83 -15.16
N THR A 251 27.35 23.00 -16.36
CA THR A 251 26.62 21.95 -17.07
C THR A 251 27.49 20.70 -17.18
N VAL A 252 26.95 19.55 -16.78
CA VAL A 252 27.66 18.27 -16.79
C VAL A 252 27.31 17.53 -18.08
N ALA A 253 28.32 17.10 -18.83
CA ALA A 253 28.13 16.31 -20.04
C ALA A 253 28.02 14.82 -19.68
N ILE A 254 26.87 14.21 -19.95
CA ILE A 254 26.62 12.78 -19.75
C ILE A 254 27.03 12.04 -21.02
N ARG A 255 28.06 11.19 -20.89
CA ARG A 255 28.65 10.46 -22.02
C ARG A 255 27.70 9.37 -22.56
N PRO A 256 27.85 8.98 -23.84
CA PRO A 256 27.09 7.87 -24.42
C PRO A 256 27.36 6.55 -23.68
N LYS A 257 26.34 5.70 -23.53
CA LYS A 257 26.42 4.36 -22.92
C LYS A 257 26.97 4.33 -21.49
N VAL A 258 26.76 5.39 -20.72
CA VAL A 258 27.22 5.51 -19.34
C VAL A 258 26.04 5.75 -18.40
N GLU A 259 26.20 5.27 -17.17
CA GLU A 259 25.37 5.61 -16.02
C GLU A 259 26.19 6.50 -15.08
N GLU A 260 25.65 7.65 -14.70
CA GLU A 260 26.29 8.61 -13.78
C GLU A 260 25.37 8.82 -12.57
N SER A 261 25.96 8.88 -11.37
CA SER A 261 25.24 9.04 -10.10
C SER A 261 25.76 10.23 -9.31
N PHE A 262 24.84 11.02 -8.76
CA PHE A 262 25.13 12.19 -7.94
C PHE A 262 24.35 12.11 -6.64
N ARG A 263 25.03 12.36 -5.52
CA ARG A 263 24.41 12.36 -4.19
C ARG A 263 24.45 13.75 -3.58
N PHE A 264 23.32 14.16 -3.03
CA PHE A 264 23.16 15.42 -2.32
C PHE A 264 22.58 15.16 -0.94
N ILE A 265 23.12 15.85 0.07
CA ILE A 265 22.61 15.75 1.44
C ILE A 265 22.30 17.13 1.99
N CYS A 266 21.29 17.22 2.83
CA CYS A 266 20.96 18.41 3.61
C CYS A 266 20.84 18.04 5.09
N ALA A 267 21.50 18.81 5.95
CA ALA A 267 21.30 18.79 7.38
C ALA A 267 20.35 19.91 7.78
N VAL A 268 19.43 19.61 8.70
CA VAL A 268 18.43 20.54 9.19
C VAL A 268 18.46 20.56 10.71
N ASP A 269 18.47 21.76 11.28
CA ASP A 269 18.39 21.96 12.71
C ASP A 269 17.28 22.96 13.04
N SER A 270 16.60 22.74 14.16
CA SER A 270 15.52 23.61 14.62
C SER A 270 15.62 23.81 16.12
N THR A 271 15.66 25.07 16.56
CA THR A 271 15.71 25.43 17.98
C THR A 271 14.59 26.39 18.33
N THR A 272 13.84 26.05 19.37
CA THR A 272 12.85 26.95 19.96
C THR A 272 13.54 27.99 20.83
N ALA A 273 13.35 29.26 20.51
CA ALA A 273 13.70 30.36 21.39
C ALA A 273 12.49 30.66 22.28
N ALA A 274 12.66 30.57 23.60
CA ALA A 274 11.66 31.10 24.53
C ALA A 274 11.68 32.63 24.45
N GLU A 275 10.50 33.25 24.38
CA GLU A 275 10.36 34.68 24.67
C GLU A 275 10.62 34.87 26.16
N ASN A 276 11.88 34.99 26.56
CA ASN A 276 12.18 35.54 27.87
C ASN A 276 11.78 37.01 27.82
N GLY A 277 10.63 37.31 28.41
CA GLY A 277 10.27 38.67 28.78
C GLY A 277 11.46 39.30 29.52
N ASN A 278 11.88 40.47 29.05
CA ASN A 278 13.00 41.27 29.55
C ASN A 278 14.41 40.80 29.15
N ALA A 279 14.71 40.76 27.84
CA ALA A 279 16.08 41.01 27.36
C ALA A 279 16.05 41.58 25.93
N ALA A 280 16.81 42.66 25.73
CA ALA A 280 16.98 43.40 24.47
C ALA A 280 16.94 42.51 23.20
N GLY A 281 15.85 42.61 22.43
CA GLY A 281 15.43 41.69 21.38
C GLY A 281 16.29 41.58 20.11
N GLY A 282 17.48 42.18 20.06
CA GLY A 282 18.39 42.10 18.90
C GLY A 282 19.66 41.28 19.14
N ALA A 283 20.28 41.40 20.32
CA ALA A 283 21.56 40.74 20.61
C ALA A 283 21.40 39.24 20.94
N SER A 284 20.33 38.90 21.66
CA SER A 284 19.99 37.50 21.99
C SER A 284 19.63 36.67 20.74
N ALA A 285 18.89 37.27 19.80
CA ALA A 285 18.52 36.64 18.53
C ALA A 285 19.76 36.36 17.65
N ARG A 286 20.65 37.34 17.50
CA ARG A 286 21.91 37.18 16.74
C ARG A 286 22.84 36.15 17.39
N GLY A 287 22.93 36.12 18.73
CA GLY A 287 23.68 35.09 19.45
C GLY A 287 23.12 33.68 19.24
N SER A 288 21.79 33.53 19.27
CA SER A 288 21.10 32.27 19.00
C SER A 288 21.31 31.79 17.55
N GLN A 289 21.26 32.72 16.58
CA GLN A 289 21.56 32.43 15.17
C GLN A 289 23.01 31.98 14.97
N ALA A 290 23.99 32.70 15.53
CA ALA A 290 25.40 32.32 15.41
C ALA A 290 25.70 30.94 16.02
N ALA A 291 25.07 30.62 17.16
CA ALA A 291 25.15 29.30 17.78
C ALA A 291 24.52 28.21 16.90
N ALA A 292 23.34 28.48 16.30
CA ALA A 292 22.68 27.55 15.39
C ALA A 292 23.50 27.28 14.13
N VAL A 293 24.09 28.32 13.51
CA VAL A 293 24.98 28.18 12.36
C VAL A 293 26.19 27.30 12.70
N THR A 294 26.80 27.53 13.86
CA THR A 294 27.97 26.75 14.31
C THR A 294 27.61 25.29 14.59
N ARG A 295 26.51 25.06 15.32
CA ARG A 295 26.02 23.71 15.63
C ARG A 295 25.65 22.94 14.36
N LEU A 296 24.91 23.57 13.45
CA LEU A 296 24.51 22.92 12.20
C LEU A 296 25.73 22.62 11.31
N SER A 297 26.70 23.52 11.25
CA SER A 297 27.94 23.28 10.49
C SER A 297 28.70 22.06 11.01
N ALA A 298 28.77 21.90 12.34
CA ALA A 298 29.40 20.72 12.95
C ALA A 298 28.60 19.43 12.68
N THR A 299 27.26 19.50 12.78
CA THR A 299 26.37 18.38 12.46
C THR A 299 26.50 17.97 10.99
N PHE A 300 26.49 18.93 10.06
CA PHE A 300 26.66 18.68 8.63
C PHE A 300 28.02 18.04 8.33
N ALA A 301 29.11 18.56 8.89
CA ALA A 301 30.44 17.97 8.72
C ALA A 301 30.50 16.51 9.19
N ARG A 302 29.90 16.20 10.34
CA ARG A 302 29.79 14.82 10.86
C ARG A 302 29.00 13.91 9.93
N LEU A 303 27.85 14.38 9.41
CA LEU A 303 27.00 13.60 8.51
C LEU A 303 27.64 13.39 7.14
N TYR A 304 28.30 14.43 6.61
CA TYR A 304 29.00 14.38 5.32
C TYR A 304 30.22 13.45 5.33
N ALA A 305 30.81 13.20 6.51
CA ALA A 305 31.93 12.29 6.67
C ALA A 305 31.52 10.79 6.69
N LEU A 306 30.23 10.48 6.82
CA LEU A 306 29.74 9.09 6.82
C LEU A 306 29.72 8.54 5.39
N SER A 307 29.94 7.22 5.23
CA SER A 307 29.83 6.58 3.92
C SER A 307 28.38 6.53 3.44
N SER A 308 28.18 6.60 2.12
CA SER A 308 26.83 6.50 1.54
C SER A 308 26.19 5.14 1.85
N ASP A 309 26.96 4.06 1.73
CA ASP A 309 26.50 2.71 2.04
C ASP A 309 26.06 2.57 3.51
N GLN A 310 26.78 3.18 4.45
CA GLN A 310 26.38 3.15 5.86
C GLN A 310 25.04 3.85 6.07
N LEU A 311 24.84 5.04 5.49
CA LEU A 311 23.57 5.77 5.61
C LEU A 311 22.40 5.00 4.98
N ASP A 312 22.63 4.42 3.80
CA ASP A 312 21.60 3.68 3.09
C ASP A 312 21.21 2.40 3.85
N GLN A 313 22.18 1.68 4.41
CA GLN A 313 21.95 0.51 5.26
C GLN A 313 21.24 0.88 6.57
N GLU A 314 21.69 1.92 7.28
CA GLU A 314 21.05 2.38 8.52
C GLU A 314 19.58 2.76 8.28
N HIS A 315 19.28 3.45 7.17
CA HIS A 315 17.92 3.81 6.79
C HIS A 315 17.08 2.59 6.42
N ALA A 316 17.58 1.72 5.54
CA ALA A 316 16.87 0.55 5.06
C ALA A 316 16.59 -0.45 6.19
N LEU A 317 17.54 -0.69 7.10
CA LEU A 317 17.35 -1.57 8.26
C LEU A 317 16.29 -1.02 9.22
N ALA A 318 16.26 0.30 9.43
CA ALA A 318 15.25 0.93 10.28
C ALA A 318 13.84 0.80 9.70
N TRP A 319 13.68 0.96 8.37
CA TRP A 319 12.41 0.71 7.69
C TRP A 319 12.04 -0.77 7.67
N LYS A 320 13.00 -1.67 7.46
CA LYS A 320 12.79 -3.11 7.57
C LYS A 320 12.26 -3.51 8.95
N GLU A 321 12.78 -2.93 10.03
CA GLU A 321 12.26 -3.19 11.38
C GLU A 321 10.84 -2.64 11.57
N LEU A 322 10.53 -1.43 11.08
CA LEU A 322 9.15 -0.92 11.11
C LEU A 322 8.19 -1.73 10.23
N ASN A 323 8.70 -2.30 9.14
CA ASN A 323 7.98 -3.18 8.20
C ASN A 323 7.98 -4.66 8.62
N SER A 324 8.53 -4.99 9.79
CA SER A 324 8.41 -6.32 10.37
C SER A 324 6.98 -6.66 10.85
N ALA A 325 6.15 -5.64 11.04
CA ALA A 325 4.75 -5.77 11.41
C ALA A 325 3.86 -5.18 10.31
N THR A 326 3.01 -6.03 9.72
CA THR A 326 2.29 -5.77 8.47
C THR A 326 0.82 -6.16 8.57
N PHE A 327 0.02 -5.53 7.71
CA PHE A 327 -1.37 -5.89 7.46
C PHE A 327 -1.50 -6.13 5.96
N HIS A 328 -2.01 -7.31 5.59
CA HIS A 328 -2.28 -7.68 4.22
C HIS A 328 -3.77 -7.95 4.02
N ILE A 329 -4.32 -7.43 2.94
CA ILE A 329 -5.68 -7.71 2.52
C ILE A 329 -5.73 -8.04 1.03
N SER A 330 -6.43 -9.12 0.70
CA SER A 330 -6.59 -9.54 -0.68
C SER A 330 -7.32 -8.49 -1.53
N GLN A 331 -6.88 -8.38 -2.79
CA GLN A 331 -7.44 -7.45 -3.76
C GLN A 331 -8.95 -7.69 -3.94
N SER A 332 -9.71 -6.60 -3.88
CA SER A 332 -11.14 -6.56 -4.12
C SER A 332 -11.46 -5.72 -5.34
N LYS A 333 -12.33 -6.24 -6.19
CA LYS A 333 -12.96 -5.54 -7.33
C LYS A 333 -14.32 -4.94 -6.99
N ALA A 334 -14.83 -5.17 -5.78
CA ALA A 334 -16.07 -4.57 -5.31
C ALA A 334 -15.96 -3.02 -5.28
N PRO A 335 -17.03 -2.30 -5.61
CA PRO A 335 -17.03 -0.84 -5.56
C PRO A 335 -16.76 -0.35 -4.13
N ASN A 336 -15.96 0.73 -4.02
CA ASN A 336 -15.56 1.34 -2.74
C ASN A 336 -14.82 0.41 -1.77
N ALA A 337 -14.25 -0.71 -2.23
CA ALA A 337 -13.47 -1.58 -1.37
C ALA A 337 -12.04 -1.05 -1.18
N LEU A 338 -11.58 -1.08 0.08
CA LEU A 338 -10.19 -0.79 0.44
C LEU A 338 -9.25 -1.86 -0.11
N ASN A 339 -8.14 -1.49 -0.75
CA ASN A 339 -7.15 -2.42 -1.29
C ASN A 339 -5.75 -2.21 -0.67
N GLN A 340 -4.91 -3.23 -0.77
CA GLN A 340 -3.57 -3.24 -0.17
C GLN A 340 -2.75 -1.96 -0.45
N PRO A 341 -2.68 -1.44 -1.69
CA PRO A 341 -1.85 -0.28 -1.98
C PRO A 341 -2.30 1.00 -1.27
N GLN A 342 -3.60 1.15 -1.00
CA GLN A 342 -4.14 2.28 -0.22
C GLN A 342 -3.70 2.17 1.24
N ILE A 343 -3.75 0.97 1.83
CA ILE A 343 -3.31 0.70 3.20
C ILE A 343 -1.81 0.98 3.35
N ASP A 344 -1.00 0.47 2.43
CA ASP A 344 0.46 0.65 2.46
C ASP A 344 0.86 2.12 2.29
N THR A 345 0.16 2.86 1.41
CA THR A 345 0.39 4.29 1.20
C THR A 345 0.07 5.10 2.46
N VAL A 346 -1.08 4.84 3.10
CA VAL A 346 -1.47 5.52 4.35
C VAL A 346 -0.52 5.16 5.49
N ARG A 347 -0.17 3.88 5.62
CA ARG A 347 0.77 3.38 6.64
C ARG A 347 2.13 4.06 6.48
N HIS A 348 2.70 4.04 5.28
CA HIS A 348 3.97 4.72 4.96
C HIS A 348 3.92 6.21 5.31
N ALA A 349 2.86 6.91 4.89
CA ALA A 349 2.70 8.33 5.14
C ALA A 349 2.55 8.63 6.65
N LEU A 350 1.79 7.82 7.40
CA LEU A 350 1.68 7.94 8.86
C LEU A 350 3.04 7.78 9.53
N LEU A 351 3.80 6.73 9.19
CA LEU A 351 5.12 6.50 9.74
C LEU A 351 6.11 7.60 9.36
N SER A 352 5.99 8.16 8.16
CA SER A 352 6.79 9.30 7.72
C SER A 352 6.52 10.58 8.52
N THR A 353 5.38 10.68 9.21
CA THR A 353 5.04 11.82 10.07
C THR A 353 5.41 11.68 11.55
N VAL A 354 5.95 10.53 11.97
CA VAL A 354 6.25 10.25 13.39
C VAL A 354 7.67 9.74 13.57
N ARG A 355 8.36 10.30 14.57
CA ARG A 355 9.74 9.94 14.89
C ARG A 355 9.87 8.50 15.37
N ALA A 356 10.94 7.84 14.99
CA ALA A 356 11.26 6.49 15.43
C ALA A 356 12.31 6.54 16.55
N THR A 357 11.97 7.16 17.68
CA THR A 357 12.88 7.41 18.82
C THR A 357 13.62 6.16 19.32
N LEU A 358 13.00 4.97 19.25
CA LEU A 358 13.67 3.71 19.61
C LEU A 358 14.77 3.28 18.62
N LEU A 359 14.80 3.83 17.42
CA LEU A 359 15.78 3.52 16.36
C LEU A 359 16.80 4.65 16.17
N GLU A 360 16.57 5.82 16.78
CA GLU A 360 17.43 6.98 16.56
C GLU A 360 18.79 6.81 17.23
N ASN A 361 19.84 7.20 16.51
CA ASN A 361 21.19 7.22 17.06
C ASN A 361 21.28 8.42 18.01
N GLY A 362 21.49 8.15 19.31
CA GLY A 362 21.45 9.17 20.37
C GLY A 362 22.31 10.40 20.06
N THR A 363 21.67 11.57 19.99
CA THR A 363 22.32 12.88 19.81
C THR A 363 22.37 13.73 21.08
N GLY A 364 22.00 13.19 22.25
CA GLY A 364 22.10 13.87 23.55
C GLY A 364 22.61 12.95 24.65
N THR A 365 23.79 13.28 25.21
CA THR A 365 24.41 12.87 26.51
C THR A 365 24.39 11.43 27.01
N THR A 366 23.65 10.51 26.40
CA THR A 366 23.75 9.07 26.61
C THR A 366 24.32 8.48 25.33
N GLN A 367 25.64 8.25 25.32
CA GLN A 367 26.30 7.52 24.26
C GLN A 367 25.64 6.14 24.12
N MET A 368 24.72 6.00 23.16
CA MET A 368 24.37 4.69 22.64
C MET A 368 25.48 4.31 21.66
N THR A 369 26.21 3.26 22.02
CA THR A 369 27.29 2.71 21.21
C THR A 369 26.78 2.36 19.80
N PRO A 370 27.58 2.66 18.75
CA PRO A 370 27.25 2.27 17.39
C PRO A 370 26.99 0.75 17.30
N MET A 371 26.08 0.36 16.41
CA MET A 371 25.66 -1.03 16.16
C MET A 371 26.82 -2.01 15.93
N THR A 372 28.02 -1.51 15.60
CA THR A 372 29.20 -2.28 15.25
C THR A 372 30.01 -2.84 16.43
N THR A 373 29.73 -2.45 17.68
CA THR A 373 30.51 -2.91 18.86
C THR A 373 29.73 -3.79 19.84
N LYS A 374 28.45 -4.07 19.58
CA LYS A 374 27.62 -4.90 20.47
C LYS A 374 27.67 -6.36 20.01
N THR A 375 27.78 -7.30 20.96
CA THR A 375 27.62 -8.72 20.63
C THR A 375 26.19 -8.99 20.14
N ALA A 376 26.00 -10.06 19.36
CA ALA A 376 24.67 -10.46 18.89
C ALA A 376 23.67 -10.57 20.05
N ASP A 377 24.09 -11.13 21.19
CA ASP A 377 23.27 -11.24 22.40
C ASP A 377 22.87 -9.89 23.00
N GLN A 378 23.78 -8.91 23.02
CA GLN A 378 23.47 -7.56 23.52
C GLN A 378 22.47 -6.84 22.62
N HIS A 379 22.61 -7.00 21.31
CA HIS A 379 21.68 -6.42 20.34
C HIS A 379 20.28 -7.04 20.48
N GLN A 380 20.21 -8.36 20.60
CA GLN A 380 18.97 -9.11 20.78
C GLN A 380 18.24 -8.72 22.07
N ARG A 381 18.98 -8.50 23.17
CA ARG A 381 18.44 -7.99 24.44
C ARG A 381 17.83 -6.60 24.31
N GLU A 382 18.48 -5.71 23.57
CA GLU A 382 18.00 -4.34 23.39
C GLU A 382 16.69 -4.30 22.58
N ILE A 383 16.59 -5.14 21.54
CA ILE A 383 15.36 -5.29 20.75
C ILE A 383 14.21 -5.78 21.63
N ALA A 384 14.43 -6.82 22.46
CA ALA A 384 13.41 -7.35 23.35
C ALA A 384 12.87 -6.28 24.33
N LEU A 385 13.76 -5.48 24.93
CA LEU A 385 13.38 -4.39 25.83
C LEU A 385 12.55 -3.30 25.12
N ARG A 386 12.90 -2.98 23.87
CA ARG A 386 12.15 -2.03 23.04
C ARG A 386 10.74 -2.55 22.75
N TRP A 387 10.59 -3.80 22.35
CA TRP A 387 9.28 -4.39 22.07
C TRP A 387 8.42 -4.51 23.35
N ALA A 388 9.01 -4.92 24.47
CA ALA A 388 8.31 -4.97 25.76
C ALA A 388 7.82 -3.58 26.21
N LEU A 389 8.53 -2.50 25.86
CA LEU A 389 8.03 -1.14 26.08
C LEU A 389 6.81 -0.82 25.21
N VAL A 390 6.78 -1.24 23.94
CA VAL A 390 5.63 -1.06 23.04
C VAL A 390 4.40 -1.78 23.61
N VAL A 391 4.54 -3.04 24.01
CA VAL A 391 3.43 -3.84 24.58
C VAL A 391 2.93 -3.25 25.90
N ARG A 392 3.81 -2.87 26.82
CA ARG A 392 3.36 -2.25 28.10
C ARG A 392 2.58 -0.95 27.90
N ARG A 393 2.88 -0.21 26.83
CA ARG A 393 2.19 1.04 26.48
C ARG A 393 0.95 0.82 25.62
N SER A 394 0.69 -0.40 25.13
CA SER A 394 -0.51 -0.73 24.37
C SER A 394 -1.71 -1.04 25.24
N ALA A 395 -1.57 -1.11 26.57
CA ALA A 395 -2.70 -1.27 27.49
C ALA A 395 -3.84 -0.28 27.17
N GLN A 396 -5.06 -0.80 27.00
CA GLN A 396 -6.28 -0.05 26.68
C GLN A 396 -6.30 0.58 25.25
N CYS A 397 -5.35 0.21 24.39
CA CYS A 397 -5.37 0.49 22.95
C CYS A 397 -5.64 -0.81 22.20
N TYR A 398 -6.48 -0.87 21.18
CA TYR A 398 -7.35 0.13 20.59
C TYR A 398 -8.80 -0.18 20.99
N ALA A 399 -9.58 0.81 21.46
CA ALA A 399 -10.98 0.58 21.80
C ALA A 399 -11.91 0.86 20.60
N GLY A 400 -12.54 -0.17 20.04
CA GLY A 400 -13.68 -0.06 19.10
C GLY A 400 -13.56 -0.90 17.83
N HIS A 401 -14.40 -0.58 16.84
CA HIS A 401 -14.52 -1.35 15.58
C HIS A 401 -13.34 -1.15 14.63
N SER A 402 -13.20 -2.04 13.64
CA SER A 402 -12.18 -1.94 12.62
C SER A 402 -12.24 -0.60 11.87
N THR A 403 -11.07 -0.11 11.48
CA THR A 403 -10.95 1.05 10.59
C THR A 403 -11.02 0.68 9.11
N LEU A 404 -11.27 -0.60 8.75
CA LEU A 404 -11.38 -1.06 7.35
C LEU A 404 -12.62 -0.54 6.59
N LEU A 405 -13.61 0.00 7.31
CA LEU A 405 -14.84 0.50 6.73
C LEU A 405 -14.59 1.64 5.73
N THR A 406 -15.23 1.53 4.58
CA THR A 406 -15.13 2.47 3.46
C THR A 406 -16.53 2.75 2.88
N PRO A 407 -16.85 4.00 2.49
CA PRO A 407 -16.01 5.19 2.53
C PRO A 407 -15.81 5.76 3.95
N SER A 408 -14.64 6.33 4.22
CA SER A 408 -14.30 6.98 5.49
C SER A 408 -13.36 8.15 5.26
N LYS A 409 -13.40 9.16 6.14
CA LYS A 409 -12.41 10.27 6.14
C LYS A 409 -10.98 9.78 6.37
N LEU A 410 -10.82 8.57 6.90
CA LEU A 410 -9.53 7.91 7.08
C LEU A 410 -8.91 7.50 5.73
N TRP A 411 -9.71 7.13 4.75
CA TRP A 411 -9.24 6.61 3.46
C TRP A 411 -9.45 7.61 2.31
N GLN A 412 -9.46 8.91 2.65
CA GLN A 412 -9.67 9.96 1.65
C GLN A 412 -8.43 10.10 0.74
N ARG A 413 -8.68 10.22 -0.57
CA ARG A 413 -7.64 10.54 -1.57
C ARG A 413 -7.05 11.93 -1.33
N TRP A 414 -5.76 12.10 -1.60
CA TRP A 414 -5.04 13.36 -1.46
C TRP A 414 -4.35 13.80 -2.76
N ASP A 415 -4.66 15.03 -3.19
CA ASP A 415 -4.08 15.65 -4.38
C ASP A 415 -2.84 16.49 -4.08
N ASP A 416 -2.66 16.91 -2.83
CA ASP A 416 -1.58 17.78 -2.39
C ASP A 416 -1.13 17.41 -0.97
N LEU A 417 0.07 17.89 -0.60
CA LEU A 417 0.68 17.59 0.69
C LEU A 417 -0.15 18.07 1.90
N ARG A 418 -0.85 19.20 1.80
CA ARG A 418 -1.66 19.73 2.91
C ARG A 418 -2.88 18.84 3.16
N THR A 419 -3.53 18.38 2.09
CA THR A 419 -4.65 17.43 2.18
C THR A 419 -4.19 16.07 2.72
N ALA A 420 -3.01 15.61 2.31
CA ALA A 420 -2.39 14.41 2.86
C ALA A 420 -2.15 14.55 4.38
N LEU A 421 -1.42 15.59 4.82
CA LEU A 421 -1.12 15.83 6.24
C LEU A 421 -2.39 15.96 7.09
N LYS A 422 -3.44 16.62 6.58
CA LYS A 422 -4.75 16.70 7.25
C LYS A 422 -5.39 15.32 7.45
N THR A 423 -5.29 14.44 6.45
CA THR A 423 -5.83 13.07 6.55
C THR A 423 -5.06 12.26 7.59
N LEU A 424 -3.74 12.42 7.63
CA LEU A 424 -2.87 11.80 8.64
C LEU A 424 -3.15 12.33 10.06
N ASP A 425 -3.51 13.61 10.21
CA ASP A 425 -4.00 14.16 11.48
C ASP A 425 -5.30 13.50 11.93
N ILE A 426 -6.26 13.26 11.02
CA ILE A 426 -7.52 12.57 11.33
C ILE A 426 -7.25 11.14 11.81
N TRP A 427 -6.34 10.42 11.15
CA TRP A 427 -5.90 9.10 11.59
C TRP A 427 -5.35 9.11 13.01
N ARG A 428 -4.37 9.98 13.29
CA ARG A 428 -3.75 10.07 14.62
C ARG A 428 -4.77 10.45 15.68
N MET A 429 -5.63 11.44 15.42
CA MET A 429 -6.71 11.81 16.34
C MET A 429 -7.65 10.64 16.60
N THR A 430 -8.00 9.87 15.57
CA THR A 430 -8.85 8.67 15.73
C THR A 430 -8.18 7.66 16.65
N LEU A 431 -6.92 7.31 16.40
CA LEU A 431 -6.17 6.37 17.26
C LEU A 431 -6.02 6.90 18.70
N GLU A 432 -5.75 8.19 18.89
CA GLU A 432 -5.64 8.82 20.21
C GLU A 432 -6.96 8.75 20.99
N HIS A 433 -8.09 9.09 20.34
CA HIS A 433 -9.42 9.03 20.95
C HIS A 433 -9.87 7.59 21.27
N ARG A 434 -9.28 6.58 20.63
CA ARG A 434 -9.52 5.16 20.91
C ARG A 434 -8.48 4.53 21.85
N GLY A 435 -7.84 5.34 22.70
CA GLY A 435 -6.97 4.87 23.79
C GLY A 435 -5.48 4.73 23.44
N CYS A 436 -5.08 4.95 22.18
CA CYS A 436 -3.69 4.73 21.74
C CYS A 436 -2.75 5.93 21.97
N ALA A 437 -3.21 6.99 22.65
CA ALA A 437 -2.39 8.18 22.89
C ALA A 437 -1.08 7.88 23.65
N ARG A 438 -1.12 7.00 24.66
CA ARG A 438 0.09 6.57 25.39
C ARG A 438 1.02 5.74 24.51
N LEU A 439 0.46 4.89 23.67
CA LEU A 439 1.23 4.03 22.77
C LEU A 439 1.96 4.83 21.70
N MET A 440 1.33 5.85 21.11
CA MET A 440 1.92 6.61 20.00
C MET A 440 2.85 7.75 20.45
N ARG A 441 2.67 8.28 21.66
CA ARG A 441 3.46 9.41 22.17
C ARG A 441 4.66 8.96 23.01
N GLY A 442 5.66 9.82 23.09
CA GLY A 442 6.86 9.61 23.90
C GLY A 442 7.84 8.64 23.23
N PRO A 443 8.45 7.69 23.98
CA PRO A 443 9.61 6.95 23.50
C PRO A 443 9.29 5.87 22.46
N THR A 444 8.04 5.42 22.33
CA THR A 444 7.62 4.39 21.35
C THR A 444 7.51 4.93 19.93
N GLY A 445 7.06 6.18 19.79
CA GLY A 445 6.96 6.90 18.52
C GLY A 445 6.35 6.04 17.40
N ALA A 446 7.07 5.91 16.30
CA ALA A 446 6.65 5.18 15.12
C ALA A 446 6.30 3.70 15.37
N HIS A 447 6.99 2.99 16.26
CA HIS A 447 6.62 1.60 16.59
C HIS A 447 5.24 1.55 17.24
N GLY A 448 4.95 2.52 18.11
CA GLY A 448 3.63 2.66 18.71
C GLY A 448 2.55 2.98 17.68
N VAL A 449 2.87 3.77 16.66
CA VAL A 449 1.96 4.04 15.53
C VAL A 449 1.69 2.80 14.70
N VAL A 450 2.72 2.02 14.34
CA VAL A 450 2.53 0.73 13.63
C VAL A 450 1.61 -0.17 14.45
N GLN A 451 1.92 -0.37 15.73
CA GLN A 451 1.13 -1.21 16.62
C GLN A 451 -0.33 -0.71 16.71
N ALA A 452 -0.56 0.58 16.95
CA ALA A 452 -1.90 1.16 17.01
C ALA A 452 -2.67 1.02 15.69
N PHE A 453 -1.99 1.19 14.56
CA PHE A 453 -2.57 1.07 13.23
C PHE A 453 -3.04 -0.38 12.97
N LEU A 454 -2.20 -1.38 13.27
CA LEU A 454 -2.57 -2.80 13.14
C LEU A 454 -3.73 -3.18 14.05
N LEU A 455 -3.71 -2.73 15.32
CA LEU A 455 -4.82 -2.92 16.26
C LEU A 455 -6.12 -2.33 15.71
N SER A 456 -6.05 -1.15 15.09
CA SER A 456 -7.23 -0.49 14.51
C SER A 456 -7.79 -1.24 13.30
N LEU A 457 -6.96 -1.84 12.44
CA LEU A 457 -7.42 -2.58 11.26
C LEU A 457 -7.97 -3.96 11.62
N SER A 458 -7.41 -4.58 12.66
CA SER A 458 -7.82 -5.91 13.14
C SER A 458 -8.89 -5.86 14.24
N ALA A 459 -9.45 -4.68 14.52
CA ALA A 459 -10.37 -4.46 15.64
C ALA A 459 -9.86 -5.08 16.96
N ALA A 460 -8.55 -5.02 17.18
CA ALA A 460 -7.89 -5.70 18.28
C ALA A 460 -7.64 -4.74 19.45
N THR A 461 -8.00 -5.18 20.65
CA THR A 461 -7.99 -4.39 21.87
C THR A 461 -7.09 -5.06 22.92
N PHE A 462 -6.20 -4.30 23.54
CA PHE A 462 -5.52 -4.74 24.74
C PHE A 462 -6.31 -4.39 25.99
N THR A 463 -6.69 -5.40 26.76
CA THR A 463 -7.36 -5.25 28.05
C THR A 463 -6.41 -5.67 29.17
N THR A 464 -6.46 -4.94 30.29
CA THR A 464 -5.71 -5.29 31.50
C THR A 464 -6.66 -6.03 32.42
N ALA A 465 -6.31 -7.25 32.81
CA ALA A 465 -7.01 -7.92 33.89
C ALA A 465 -6.45 -7.41 35.23
N SER A 466 -7.31 -6.91 36.11
CA SER A 466 -6.94 -6.79 37.52
C SER A 466 -6.87 -8.20 38.09
N SER A 467 -5.73 -8.59 38.65
CA SER A 467 -5.67 -9.80 39.47
C SER A 467 -6.71 -9.70 40.60
N PRO A 468 -7.43 -10.78 40.95
CA PRO A 468 -8.16 -10.78 42.20
C PRO A 468 -7.15 -10.63 43.34
N PRO A 469 -7.43 -9.82 44.38
CA PRO A 469 -6.53 -9.70 45.51
C PRO A 469 -6.37 -11.08 46.15
N ALA A 470 -5.12 -11.54 46.22
CA ALA A 470 -4.74 -12.73 46.98
C ALA A 470 -4.82 -12.43 48.48
N ALA A 471 -6.02 -12.22 49.02
CA ALA A 471 -6.34 -12.21 50.45
C ALA A 471 -7.85 -12.02 50.68
N ALA A 472 -8.61 -13.11 50.73
CA ALA A 472 -9.91 -13.13 51.40
C ALA A 472 -10.30 -14.56 51.80
N ALA A 473 -9.42 -15.24 52.51
CA ALA A 473 -9.81 -16.35 53.39
C ALA A 473 -9.97 -15.76 54.80
N ALA A 474 -11.15 -15.21 55.11
CA ALA A 474 -11.62 -15.00 56.50
C ALA A 474 -13.01 -14.31 56.56
N VAL A 475 -13.97 -15.05 57.12
CA VAL A 475 -15.03 -14.59 58.05
C VAL A 475 -16.23 -13.77 57.48
N GLY A 476 -17.37 -14.46 57.31
CA GLY A 476 -18.53 -14.36 58.22
C GLY A 476 -19.43 -13.10 58.27
N ALA A 477 -20.67 -13.27 57.76
CA ALA A 477 -21.94 -12.71 58.26
C ALA A 477 -22.36 -11.26 57.83
N PRO A 478 -23.65 -10.85 57.95
CA PRO A 478 -24.44 -10.49 56.75
C PRO A 478 -25.15 -9.11 56.77
N HIS A 479 -25.61 -8.71 55.56
CA HIS A 479 -26.68 -7.75 55.19
C HIS A 479 -26.68 -6.31 55.73
N THR A 480 -26.69 -5.33 54.83
CA THR A 480 -27.82 -4.38 54.66
C THR A 480 -27.73 -3.58 53.35
N LEU A 481 -28.87 -3.49 52.65
CA LEU A 481 -29.11 -2.68 51.46
C LEU A 481 -29.43 -1.24 51.87
N GLN A 482 -28.85 -0.24 51.21
CA GLN A 482 -29.49 1.06 51.07
C GLN A 482 -29.10 1.75 49.75
N HIS A 483 -30.14 2.11 49.02
CA HIS A 483 -30.17 2.94 47.82
C HIS A 483 -29.80 4.39 48.17
N GLN A 484 -28.92 5.03 47.40
CA GLN A 484 -29.06 6.45 47.11
C GLN A 484 -28.36 6.86 45.81
N GLN A 485 -29.16 7.32 44.85
CA GLN A 485 -28.74 8.07 43.67
C GLN A 485 -28.21 9.44 44.09
N ASN A 486 -27.13 9.91 43.48
CA ASN A 486 -26.99 11.32 43.13
C ASN A 486 -25.98 11.57 42.00
N ASN A 487 -26.39 12.46 41.10
CA ASN A 487 -25.68 12.93 39.91
C ASN A 487 -24.55 13.92 40.24
N SER A 488 -23.38 13.77 39.60
CA SER A 488 -22.63 14.81 38.84
C SER A 488 -21.20 14.33 38.53
N PRO A 489 -20.59 14.72 37.39
CA PRO A 489 -19.32 14.17 36.94
C PRO A 489 -18.14 14.93 37.55
N GLN A 490 -17.45 14.33 38.52
CA GLN A 490 -16.16 14.82 38.99
C GLN A 490 -15.03 13.93 38.49
N GLN A 491 -14.20 14.59 37.68
CA GLN A 491 -12.89 14.24 37.20
C GLN A 491 -11.94 13.97 38.37
N GLU A 492 -11.81 12.70 38.77
CA GLU A 492 -10.87 12.28 39.80
C GLU A 492 -9.62 11.63 39.17
N ARG A 493 -8.53 12.41 39.25
CA ARG A 493 -7.11 12.02 39.26
C ARG A 493 -6.80 10.55 38.96
N ALA A 494 -6.38 10.31 37.72
CA ALA A 494 -5.50 9.20 37.37
C ALA A 494 -4.12 9.38 38.04
N ASN A 495 -4.00 8.89 39.27
CA ASN A 495 -2.72 8.51 39.88
C ASN A 495 -2.95 7.22 40.68
N ALA A 496 -3.39 6.17 39.97
CA ALA A 496 -3.28 4.80 40.45
C ALA A 496 -1.96 4.24 39.90
N GLY A 497 -1.12 3.71 40.80
CA GLY A 497 0.19 3.16 40.47
C GLY A 497 0.14 2.15 39.33
N ALA A 498 1.27 2.01 38.65
CA ALA A 498 1.51 0.93 37.69
C ALA A 498 1.46 -0.41 38.43
N GLY A 499 0.24 -0.94 38.61
CA GLY A 499 0.03 -2.33 38.98
C GLY A 499 0.50 -3.21 37.83
N ASP A 500 1.21 -4.27 38.19
CA ASP A 500 1.65 -5.37 37.33
C ASP A 500 0.45 -6.15 36.79
N GLY A 501 -0.36 -5.49 35.96
CA GLY A 501 -1.54 -6.07 35.33
C GLY A 501 -1.13 -6.81 34.07
N THR A 502 -1.45 -8.10 33.99
CA THR A 502 -1.22 -8.92 32.82
C THR A 502 -2.12 -8.46 31.66
N ILE A 503 -1.52 -8.31 30.48
CA ILE A 503 -2.17 -7.74 29.30
C ILE A 503 -2.73 -8.89 28.44
N ARG A 504 -4.02 -8.83 28.09
CA ARG A 504 -4.68 -9.75 27.14
C ARG A 504 -5.05 -9.01 25.86
N LEU A 505 -4.91 -9.68 24.72
CA LEU A 505 -5.38 -9.19 23.42
C LEU A 505 -6.73 -9.82 23.09
N GLU A 506 -7.66 -8.99 22.63
CA GLU A 506 -9.01 -9.37 22.23
C GLU A 506 -9.26 -8.92 20.79
N ILE A 507 -9.68 -9.82 19.90
CA ILE A 507 -9.88 -9.52 18.48
C ILE A 507 -11.37 -9.43 18.20
N GLY A 508 -11.83 -8.26 17.79
CA GLY A 508 -13.25 -7.94 17.63
C GLY A 508 -13.73 -7.80 16.18
N LEU A 509 -13.06 -8.44 15.22
CA LEU A 509 -13.53 -8.43 13.82
C LEU A 509 -14.92 -9.06 13.73
N ASP A 510 -15.81 -8.43 12.99
CA ASP A 510 -17.14 -8.96 12.70
C ASP A 510 -17.05 -10.00 11.57
N PRO A 511 -17.29 -11.29 11.84
CA PRO A 511 -17.20 -12.30 10.81
C PRO A 511 -18.17 -12.03 9.66
N GLU A 512 -19.38 -11.55 9.95
CA GLU A 512 -20.45 -11.39 8.95
C GLU A 512 -20.24 -10.22 8.00
N SER A 513 -19.47 -9.19 8.38
CA SER A 513 -19.31 -7.97 7.58
C SER A 513 -17.87 -7.68 7.16
N GLU A 514 -16.87 -8.22 7.87
CA GLU A 514 -15.46 -7.88 7.66
C GLU A 514 -14.61 -9.03 7.11
N LEU A 515 -15.02 -10.30 7.30
CA LEU A 515 -14.23 -11.48 6.94
C LEU A 515 -14.61 -12.10 5.58
N HIS A 516 -15.06 -11.30 4.60
CA HIS A 516 -15.44 -11.81 3.27
C HIS A 516 -14.26 -12.14 2.35
N ARG A 517 -13.04 -11.83 2.79
CA ARG A 517 -11.81 -11.97 2.00
C ARG A 517 -10.62 -12.24 2.90
N HIS A 518 -9.53 -12.72 2.29
CA HIS A 518 -8.30 -13.04 3.00
C HIS A 518 -7.69 -11.77 3.63
N ILE A 519 -7.47 -11.81 4.94
CA ILE A 519 -6.82 -10.79 5.77
C ILE A 519 -5.71 -11.45 6.58
N GLN A 520 -4.52 -10.86 6.56
CA GLN A 520 -3.38 -11.35 7.34
C GLN A 520 -2.77 -10.20 8.14
N VAL A 521 -2.46 -10.46 9.41
CA VAL A 521 -1.79 -9.55 10.33
C VAL A 521 -0.54 -10.25 10.82
N ASP A 522 0.63 -9.77 10.45
CA ASP A 522 1.90 -10.34 10.90
C ASP A 522 2.64 -9.38 11.83
N GLY A 523 3.40 -9.94 12.77
CA GLY A 523 4.31 -9.17 13.60
C GLY A 523 3.65 -8.32 14.68
N LEU A 524 2.39 -8.58 15.03
CA LEU A 524 1.71 -7.87 16.12
C LEU A 524 2.40 -8.20 17.45
N LEU A 525 2.88 -7.19 18.16
CA LEU A 525 3.59 -7.41 19.43
C LEU A 525 2.58 -7.70 20.55
N VAL A 526 2.73 -8.83 21.23
CA VAL A 526 1.86 -9.29 22.32
C VAL A 526 2.73 -9.82 23.48
N GLY A 527 2.24 -9.72 24.70
CA GLY A 527 2.90 -10.29 25.87
C GLY A 527 3.85 -9.33 26.58
N SER A 528 3.53 -9.06 27.85
CA SER A 528 4.21 -8.04 28.67
C SER A 528 5.56 -8.49 29.20
N SER A 529 5.74 -9.80 29.41
CA SER A 529 6.96 -10.37 29.99
C SER A 529 8.01 -10.70 28.92
N GLY A 530 7.60 -10.91 27.67
CA GLY A 530 8.48 -11.43 26.61
C GLY A 530 8.27 -10.90 25.20
N ALA A 531 7.35 -9.95 24.97
CA ALA A 531 6.99 -9.34 23.68
C ALA A 531 7.21 -10.26 22.47
N VAL A 532 6.20 -11.07 22.16
CA VAL A 532 6.17 -12.02 21.05
C VAL A 532 5.51 -11.39 19.84
N ARG A 533 6.02 -11.71 18.64
CA ARG A 533 5.37 -11.39 17.37
C ARG A 533 4.31 -12.44 17.06
N LEU A 534 3.04 -12.07 17.18
CA LEU A 534 1.89 -12.87 16.77
C LEU A 534 1.59 -12.63 15.29
N SER A 535 1.33 -13.72 14.56
CA SER A 535 0.80 -13.68 13.20
C SER A 535 -0.56 -14.36 13.15
N MET A 536 -1.50 -13.73 12.45
CA MET A 536 -2.91 -14.11 12.36
C MET A 536 -3.34 -14.04 10.91
N ASP A 537 -3.92 -15.11 10.40
CA ASP A 537 -4.29 -15.25 9.00
C ASP A 537 -5.74 -15.74 8.90
N PHE A 538 -6.63 -14.84 8.47
CA PHE A 538 -8.06 -15.05 8.34
C PHE A 538 -8.40 -15.40 6.90
N GLN A 539 -8.98 -16.59 6.70
CA GLN A 539 -9.31 -17.14 5.39
C GLN A 539 -10.70 -17.76 5.37
N LEU A 540 -11.17 -18.08 4.16
CA LEU A 540 -12.41 -18.83 3.95
C LEU A 540 -12.08 -20.26 3.53
N ASP A 541 -12.80 -21.22 4.10
CA ASP A 541 -12.72 -22.61 3.68
C ASP A 541 -13.47 -22.86 2.35
N LEU A 542 -13.50 -24.11 1.91
CA LEU A 542 -14.22 -24.53 0.69
C LEU A 542 -15.74 -24.33 0.79
N SER A 543 -16.28 -24.22 2.00
CA SER A 543 -17.69 -23.97 2.29
C SER A 543 -17.99 -22.49 2.55
N LEU A 544 -17.03 -21.59 2.28
CA LEU A 544 -17.11 -20.14 2.56
C LEU A 544 -17.28 -19.78 4.04
N LYS A 545 -16.91 -20.67 4.96
CA LYS A 545 -16.88 -20.37 6.39
C LYS A 545 -15.52 -19.77 6.77
N PRO A 546 -15.48 -18.74 7.61
CA PRO A 546 -14.24 -18.12 8.00
C PRO A 546 -13.52 -18.92 9.08
N PHE A 547 -12.20 -19.05 8.92
CA PHE A 547 -11.30 -19.65 9.90
C PHE A 547 -10.07 -18.77 10.09
N VAL A 548 -9.41 -18.90 11.23
CA VAL A 548 -8.19 -18.17 11.55
C VAL A 548 -7.04 -19.16 11.73
N SER A 549 -5.88 -18.80 11.23
CA SER A 549 -4.63 -19.48 11.52
C SER A 549 -3.73 -18.60 12.38
N LEU A 550 -3.21 -19.17 13.47
CA LEU A 550 -2.35 -18.49 14.43
C LEU A 550 -0.96 -19.13 14.45
N ARG A 551 0.07 -18.28 14.48
CA ARG A 551 1.47 -18.70 14.72
C ARG A 551 2.23 -17.60 15.46
N THR A 552 3.25 -17.97 16.20
CA THR A 552 4.25 -17.04 16.73
C THR A 552 5.50 -17.09 15.87
N ASN A 553 6.15 -15.94 15.69
CA ASN A 553 7.49 -15.91 15.10
C ASN A 553 8.53 -16.00 16.22
N ALA A 554 9.70 -16.59 15.93
CA ALA A 554 10.80 -16.67 16.88
C ALA A 554 11.10 -15.28 17.48
N SER A 555 10.99 -15.17 18.81
CA SER A 555 11.19 -13.92 19.54
C SER A 555 12.53 -13.94 20.30
N PRO A 556 13.27 -12.82 20.37
CA PRO A 556 14.39 -12.67 21.30
C PRO A 556 13.97 -13.03 22.73
N ALA A 557 14.69 -13.95 23.39
CA ALA A 557 14.46 -14.25 24.80
C ALA A 557 14.84 -13.05 25.71
N LEU A 558 14.02 -12.77 26.73
CA LEU A 558 14.35 -11.74 27.72
C LEU A 558 15.43 -12.24 28.71
N PRO A 559 16.25 -11.34 29.31
CA PRO A 559 17.36 -11.73 30.18
C PRO A 559 16.96 -12.48 31.47
N SER A 560 15.70 -12.40 31.87
CA SER A 560 15.20 -12.97 33.13
C SER A 560 14.47 -14.32 32.97
N SER A 561 14.31 -14.85 31.75
CA SER A 561 13.57 -16.09 31.51
C SER A 561 14.44 -17.18 30.88
N SER A 562 14.45 -18.35 31.49
CA SER A 562 15.14 -19.55 30.98
C SER A 562 14.45 -20.20 29.77
N SER A 563 13.22 -19.78 29.44
CA SER A 563 12.42 -20.27 28.32
C SER A 563 11.77 -19.11 27.56
N PRO A 564 11.51 -19.26 26.24
CA PRO A 564 10.80 -18.25 25.48
C PRO A 564 9.37 -18.07 26.01
N PRO A 565 8.84 -16.82 25.99
CA PRO A 565 7.46 -16.56 26.37
C PRO A 565 6.48 -17.39 25.54
N VAL A 566 5.54 -18.02 26.22
CA VAL A 566 4.50 -18.85 25.60
C VAL A 566 3.21 -18.03 25.51
N LEU A 567 2.52 -18.11 24.37
CA LEU A 567 1.20 -17.53 24.20
C LEU A 567 0.13 -18.63 24.20
N TYR A 568 -1.02 -18.30 24.77
CA TYR A 568 -2.23 -19.11 24.74
C TYR A 568 -3.33 -18.34 24.03
N ALA A 569 -4.25 -19.07 23.39
CA ALA A 569 -5.46 -18.46 22.84
C ALA A 569 -6.70 -19.33 23.03
N CYS A 570 -7.86 -18.70 22.87
CA CYS A 570 -9.17 -19.33 22.81
C CYS A 570 -10.08 -18.58 21.84
N THR A 571 -11.03 -19.29 21.24
CA THR A 571 -12.07 -18.71 20.38
C THR A 571 -13.13 -17.98 21.20
N ALA A 572 -14.09 -17.36 20.52
CA ALA A 572 -15.18 -16.61 21.12
C ALA A 572 -15.83 -17.35 22.32
N GLY A 573 -15.97 -16.63 23.44
CA GLY A 573 -16.50 -17.18 24.68
C GLY A 573 -15.58 -18.08 25.50
N CYS A 574 -14.42 -18.50 24.97
CA CYS A 574 -13.43 -19.35 25.62
C CYS A 574 -14.03 -20.59 26.33
N GLN A 575 -15.03 -21.23 25.70
CA GLN A 575 -15.65 -22.44 26.27
C GLN A 575 -14.70 -23.64 26.28
N GLU A 576 -13.83 -23.73 25.27
CA GLU A 576 -12.78 -24.74 25.18
C GLU A 576 -11.56 -24.33 26.01
N ALA A 577 -10.76 -25.31 26.44
CA ALA A 577 -9.52 -25.03 27.17
C ALA A 577 -8.56 -24.21 26.29
N PRO A 578 -7.84 -23.23 26.85
CA PRO A 578 -6.87 -22.46 26.07
C PRO A 578 -5.81 -23.35 25.43
N PHE A 579 -5.53 -23.13 24.15
CA PHE A 579 -4.48 -23.85 23.43
C PHE A 579 -3.21 -23.02 23.37
N GLN A 580 -2.06 -23.68 23.39
CA GLN A 580 -0.76 -23.06 23.27
C GLN A 580 -0.47 -22.71 21.80
N ILE A 581 0.00 -21.49 21.54
CA ILE A 581 0.47 -21.03 20.23
C ILE A 581 1.98 -21.18 20.18
N GLY A 582 2.47 -21.87 19.15
CA GLY A 582 3.90 -21.99 18.86
C GLY A 582 4.24 -21.50 17.46
N GLU A 583 5.45 -21.83 17.01
CA GLU A 583 5.92 -21.55 15.65
C GLU A 583 5.12 -22.33 14.59
N LYS A 584 4.61 -23.51 14.96
CA LYS A 584 3.73 -24.29 14.09
C LYS A 584 2.35 -23.62 14.03
N GLN A 585 1.89 -23.39 12.81
CA GLN A 585 0.57 -22.84 12.52
C GLN A 585 -0.56 -23.76 13.03
N ILE A 586 -1.52 -23.16 13.74
CA ILE A 586 -2.74 -23.82 14.22
C ILE A 586 -3.95 -23.11 13.60
N SER A 587 -4.89 -23.86 13.07
CA SER A 587 -6.11 -23.32 12.45
C SER A 587 -7.34 -23.59 13.33
N LEU A 588 -8.20 -22.58 13.46
CA LEU A 588 -9.37 -22.59 14.33
C LEU A 588 -10.58 -22.07 13.57
N ALA A 589 -11.72 -22.74 13.73
CA ALA A 589 -12.98 -22.21 13.24
C ALA A 589 -13.37 -20.95 14.02
N ILE A 590 -13.86 -19.93 13.32
CA ILE A 590 -14.34 -18.71 13.96
C ILE A 590 -15.73 -18.95 14.51
N LYS A 591 -15.94 -18.56 15.77
CA LYS A 591 -17.22 -18.69 16.47
C LYS A 591 -17.81 -17.30 16.76
N VAL A 592 -19.14 -17.24 16.85
CA VAL A 592 -19.92 -16.03 17.16
C VAL A 592 -20.77 -16.30 18.40
N THR A 593 -20.92 -15.28 19.23
CA THR A 593 -21.60 -15.35 20.53
C THR A 593 -22.82 -14.45 20.58
N ARG A 594 -23.78 -14.78 21.47
CA ARG A 594 -24.91 -13.92 21.85
C ARG A 594 -24.90 -13.64 23.36
N PRO A 595 -24.75 -12.38 23.82
CA PRO A 595 -24.42 -11.17 23.03
C PRO A 595 -23.03 -11.26 22.38
N ARG A 596 -22.75 -10.40 21.39
CA ARG A 596 -21.48 -10.44 20.63
C ARG A 596 -20.28 -10.12 21.52
N THR A 597 -19.25 -10.95 21.41
CA THR A 597 -17.97 -10.83 22.12
C THR A 597 -16.81 -10.89 21.12
N PRO A 598 -15.57 -10.57 21.52
CA PRO A 598 -14.40 -10.82 20.70
C PRO A 598 -14.36 -12.27 20.19
N ILE A 599 -13.89 -12.46 18.96
CA ILE A 599 -13.84 -13.76 18.27
C ILE A 599 -12.64 -14.60 18.68
N ILE A 600 -11.57 -13.96 19.16
CA ILE A 600 -10.33 -14.59 19.60
C ILE A 600 -9.78 -13.81 20.80
N PHE A 601 -9.29 -14.53 21.79
CA PHE A 601 -8.57 -14.00 22.93
C PHE A 601 -7.15 -14.58 22.96
N VAL A 602 -6.13 -13.76 23.23
CA VAL A 602 -4.72 -14.18 23.30
C VAL A 602 -4.08 -13.62 24.57
N SER A 603 -3.37 -14.46 25.34
CA SER A 603 -2.66 -14.05 26.57
C SER A 603 -1.38 -14.85 26.79
N GLU A 604 -0.44 -14.32 27.58
CA GLU A 604 0.72 -15.08 28.11
C GLU A 604 0.29 -16.11 29.18
N HIS A 605 -0.91 -15.96 29.73
CA HIS A 605 -1.38 -16.70 30.90
C HIS A 605 -2.68 -17.46 30.59
N ALA A 606 -2.65 -18.79 30.64
CA ALA A 606 -3.81 -19.63 30.36
C ALA A 606 -4.95 -19.43 31.37
N ASP A 607 -4.64 -19.23 32.65
CA ASP A 607 -5.60 -18.97 33.73
C ASP A 607 -6.42 -17.69 33.48
N GLN A 608 -5.85 -16.69 32.80
CA GLN A 608 -6.55 -15.47 32.43
C GLN A 608 -7.63 -15.72 31.38
N LEU A 609 -7.40 -16.66 30.47
CA LEU A 609 -8.36 -17.06 29.45
C LEU A 609 -9.45 -17.96 30.06
N GLU A 610 -9.10 -18.81 31.03
CA GLU A 610 -10.09 -19.55 31.81
C GLU A 610 -10.97 -18.62 32.67
N LEU A 611 -10.44 -17.48 33.12
CA LEU A 611 -11.23 -16.48 33.83
C LEU A 611 -12.26 -15.79 32.93
N VAL A 612 -11.95 -15.58 31.63
CA VAL A 612 -12.94 -15.07 30.65
C VAL A 612 -14.13 -16.00 30.61
N ARG A 613 -13.89 -17.31 30.51
CA ARG A 613 -14.94 -18.31 30.48
C ARG A 613 -15.89 -18.22 31.70
N LYS A 614 -15.34 -17.91 32.88
CA LYS A 614 -16.12 -17.81 34.14
C LYS A 614 -16.89 -16.50 34.27
N THR A 615 -16.42 -15.43 33.63
CA THR A 615 -16.99 -14.08 33.79
C THR A 615 -17.92 -13.67 32.64
N LEU A 616 -17.73 -14.25 31.45
CA LEU A 616 -18.47 -13.91 30.25
C LEU A 616 -19.76 -14.76 30.14
N HIS A 617 -20.89 -14.16 30.47
CA HIS A 617 -22.20 -14.80 30.32
C HIS A 617 -22.66 -14.77 28.86
N VAL A 618 -22.48 -15.89 28.15
CA VAL A 618 -22.93 -16.08 26.77
C VAL A 618 -24.09 -17.07 26.75
N ILE A 619 -25.15 -16.70 26.02
CA ILE A 619 -26.36 -17.51 25.87
C ILE A 619 -26.11 -18.63 24.84
N GLU A 620 -25.45 -18.28 23.74
CA GLU A 620 -25.26 -19.14 22.59
C GLU A 620 -23.89 -18.89 21.96
N VAL A 621 -23.19 -19.97 21.60
CA VAL A 621 -21.94 -19.94 20.84
C VAL A 621 -22.13 -20.84 19.62
N VAL A 622 -22.07 -20.27 18.43
CA VAL A 622 -22.22 -20.98 17.16
C VAL A 622 -21.02 -20.73 16.26
N ASP A 623 -20.71 -21.67 15.37
CA ASP A 623 -19.73 -21.41 14.32
C ASP A 623 -20.24 -20.27 13.41
N ALA A 624 -19.31 -19.43 12.95
CA ALA A 624 -19.64 -18.36 12.02
C ALA A 624 -20.30 -18.94 10.75
N PRO A 625 -21.39 -18.32 10.28
CA PRO A 625 -22.08 -18.80 9.09
C PRO A 625 -21.19 -18.65 7.85
N ALA A 626 -21.45 -19.49 6.85
CA ALA A 626 -20.83 -19.33 5.53
C ALA A 626 -21.26 -18.02 4.90
N HIS A 627 -20.34 -17.33 4.22
CA HIS A 627 -20.68 -16.13 3.45
C HIS A 627 -21.49 -16.47 2.21
N GLU A 628 -22.34 -15.53 1.80
CA GLU A 628 -23.04 -15.63 0.52
C GLU A 628 -22.04 -15.62 -0.64
N GLN A 629 -22.17 -16.59 -1.54
CA GLN A 629 -21.32 -16.72 -2.73
C GLN A 629 -21.26 -15.42 -3.54
N HIS A 630 -22.38 -14.74 -3.69
CA HIS A 630 -22.46 -13.47 -4.41
C HIS A 630 -21.54 -12.39 -3.82
N THR A 631 -21.44 -12.29 -2.49
CA THR A 631 -20.57 -11.31 -1.82
C THR A 631 -19.09 -11.63 -2.06
N VAL A 632 -18.72 -12.91 -1.97
CA VAL A 632 -17.35 -13.36 -2.27
C VAL A 632 -17.01 -13.14 -3.75
N ASP A 633 -17.94 -13.43 -4.66
CA ASP A 633 -17.76 -13.21 -6.09
C ASP A 633 -17.68 -11.72 -6.44
N LEU A 634 -18.43 -10.86 -5.75
CA LEU A 634 -18.34 -9.41 -5.91
C LEU A 634 -16.93 -8.91 -5.57
N HIS A 635 -16.34 -9.40 -4.48
CA HIS A 635 -14.96 -9.05 -4.12
C HIS A 635 -13.94 -9.63 -5.10
N LYS A 636 -14.08 -10.88 -5.53
CA LYS A 636 -13.12 -11.52 -6.46
C LYS A 636 -13.20 -11.00 -7.88
N HIS A 637 -14.41 -10.69 -8.36
CA HIS A 637 -14.70 -10.50 -9.78
C HIS A 637 -15.36 -9.16 -10.13
N GLY A 638 -15.90 -8.42 -9.16
CA GLY A 638 -16.41 -7.05 -9.37
C GLY A 638 -17.89 -6.97 -9.80
N GLY A 639 -18.63 -8.07 -9.77
CA GLY A 639 -20.07 -8.06 -10.04
C GLY A 639 -20.71 -9.46 -10.11
N PRO A 640 -22.06 -9.53 -10.12
CA PRO A 640 -22.78 -10.78 -10.30
C PRO A 640 -22.54 -11.32 -11.71
N GLY A 641 -21.84 -12.44 -11.81
CA GLY A 641 -21.55 -13.13 -13.08
C GLY A 641 -20.10 -13.60 -13.25
N GLY A 642 -19.20 -13.21 -12.35
CA GLY A 642 -17.77 -13.41 -12.55
C GLY A 642 -17.27 -12.53 -13.70
N GLY A 643 -15.99 -12.21 -13.76
CA GLY A 643 -15.41 -11.51 -14.92
C GLY A 643 -15.38 -12.36 -16.20
N GLY A 644 -16.20 -13.43 -16.27
CA GLY A 644 -16.35 -14.31 -17.41
C GLY A 644 -17.53 -13.86 -18.28
N LEU A 645 -17.44 -14.17 -19.57
CA LEU A 645 -18.56 -13.99 -20.49
C LEU A 645 -19.79 -14.78 -19.97
N PRO A 646 -21.02 -14.25 -20.15
CA PRO A 646 -22.24 -14.89 -19.65
C PRO A 646 -22.32 -16.38 -20.03
N THR A 647 -22.92 -17.23 -19.21
CA THR A 647 -23.13 -18.65 -19.55
C THR A 647 -23.80 -18.83 -20.92
N LEU A 648 -24.69 -17.90 -21.30
CA LEU A 648 -25.31 -17.84 -22.62
C LEU A 648 -24.30 -17.68 -23.76
N PHE A 649 -23.21 -16.93 -23.57
CA PHE A 649 -22.12 -16.84 -24.54
C PHE A 649 -21.48 -18.20 -24.79
N TRP A 650 -21.17 -18.96 -23.74
CA TRP A 650 -20.59 -20.30 -23.87
C TRP A 650 -21.55 -21.30 -24.50
N VAL A 651 -22.84 -21.24 -24.16
CA VAL A 651 -23.88 -22.06 -24.79
C VAL A 651 -23.97 -21.76 -26.30
N VAL A 652 -23.96 -20.48 -26.68
CA VAL A 652 -23.95 -20.06 -28.09
C VAL A 652 -22.67 -20.54 -28.79
N LEU A 653 -21.51 -20.40 -28.16
CA LEU A 653 -20.23 -20.86 -28.72
C LEU A 653 -20.24 -22.36 -29.00
N VAL A 654 -20.73 -23.17 -28.05
CA VAL A 654 -20.87 -24.63 -28.20
C VAL A 654 -21.84 -24.96 -29.33
N LEU A 655 -22.98 -24.27 -29.41
CA LEU A 655 -23.95 -24.45 -30.50
C LEU A 655 -23.34 -24.16 -31.88
N VAL A 656 -22.57 -23.08 -32.00
CA VAL A 656 -21.86 -22.71 -33.23
C VAL A 656 -20.80 -23.77 -33.58
N LEU A 657 -20.06 -24.27 -32.58
CA LEU A 657 -19.09 -25.35 -32.76
C LEU A 657 -19.76 -26.63 -33.28
N ILE A 658 -20.89 -27.03 -32.69
CA ILE A 658 -21.65 -28.21 -33.14
C ILE A 658 -22.16 -28.01 -34.57
N ALA A 659 -22.76 -26.84 -34.87
CA ALA A 659 -23.27 -26.54 -36.20
C ALA A 659 -22.16 -26.58 -37.27
N PHE A 660 -20.96 -26.08 -36.93
CA PHE A 660 -19.78 -26.16 -37.79
C PHE A 660 -19.38 -27.62 -38.07
N HIS A 661 -19.31 -28.46 -37.03
CA HIS A 661 -18.94 -29.88 -37.20
C HIS A 661 -19.98 -30.66 -38.00
N LEU A 662 -21.28 -30.40 -37.78
CA LEU A 662 -22.35 -30.99 -38.58
C LEU A 662 -22.28 -30.58 -40.05
N PHE A 663 -21.93 -29.32 -40.32
CA PHE A 663 -21.71 -28.84 -41.68
C PHE A 663 -20.51 -29.52 -42.35
N LEU A 664 -19.42 -29.71 -41.60
CA LEU A 664 -18.21 -30.38 -42.08
C LEU A 664 -18.46 -31.86 -42.37
N LEU A 665 -19.20 -32.55 -41.49
CA LEU A 665 -19.67 -33.92 -41.70
C LEU A 665 -20.58 -34.02 -42.93
N LYS A 666 -21.50 -33.06 -43.12
CA LYS A 666 -22.37 -33.03 -44.30
C LYS A 666 -21.56 -32.87 -45.59
N LEU A 667 -20.55 -32.00 -45.61
CA LEU A 667 -19.67 -31.87 -46.78
C LEU A 667 -18.92 -33.16 -47.08
N LEU A 668 -18.30 -33.79 -46.08
CA LEU A 668 -17.61 -35.08 -46.23
C LEU A 668 -18.55 -36.18 -46.72
N TYR A 669 -19.76 -36.26 -46.17
CA TYR A 669 -20.76 -37.24 -46.57
C TYR A 669 -21.22 -37.03 -48.02
N THR A 670 -21.39 -35.77 -48.44
CA THR A 670 -21.80 -35.44 -49.81
C THR A 670 -20.70 -35.78 -50.82
N GLU A 671 -19.43 -35.49 -50.51
CA GLU A 671 -18.29 -35.92 -51.32
C GLU A 671 -18.17 -37.46 -51.38
N TRP A 672 -18.36 -38.13 -50.25
CA TRP A 672 -18.33 -39.60 -50.18
C TRP A 672 -19.49 -40.24 -50.97
N GLN A 673 -20.71 -39.70 -50.89
CA GLN A 673 -21.85 -40.16 -51.69
C GLN A 673 -21.66 -39.88 -53.18
N ASN A 674 -21.10 -38.73 -53.55
CA ASN A 674 -20.75 -38.44 -54.94
C ASN A 674 -19.65 -39.39 -55.46
N ALA A 675 -18.75 -39.84 -54.58
CA ALA A 675 -17.75 -40.87 -54.91
C ALA A 675 -18.33 -42.30 -54.96
N SER A 676 -19.47 -42.56 -54.30
CA SER A 676 -20.02 -43.92 -54.12
C SER A 676 -21.35 -44.16 -54.87
N GLY A 677 -21.95 -43.13 -55.45
CA GLY A 677 -23.22 -43.17 -56.17
C GLY A 677 -23.06 -43.38 -57.68
N GLY A 678 -22.86 -44.63 -58.10
CA GLY A 678 -23.24 -45.11 -59.45
C GLY A 678 -22.10 -45.69 -60.32
N PRO A 679 -22.12 -47.00 -60.63
CA PRO A 679 -21.14 -47.64 -61.51
C PRO A 679 -21.47 -47.37 -62.98
N GLY A 680 -20.48 -46.88 -63.73
CA GLY A 680 -20.52 -46.85 -65.21
C GLY A 680 -20.65 -45.46 -65.82
N GLY A 681 -19.55 -44.71 -65.80
CA GLY A 681 -19.40 -43.45 -66.53
C GLY A 681 -17.94 -42.98 -66.59
N ALA A 682 -17.02 -43.85 -67.01
CA ALA A 682 -15.70 -43.44 -67.49
C ALA A 682 -15.66 -43.67 -69.02
N PRO A 683 -14.70 -43.17 -69.82
CA PRO A 683 -13.59 -42.23 -69.54
C PRO A 683 -13.41 -41.13 -70.63
N TYR A 684 -12.70 -40.02 -70.37
CA TYR A 684 -12.09 -39.23 -71.46
C TYR A 684 -10.67 -38.77 -71.09
N SER A 685 -9.71 -39.62 -71.45
CA SER A 685 -8.45 -39.18 -72.03
C SER A 685 -8.72 -38.84 -73.49
N LYS A 686 -8.32 -37.65 -73.95
CA LYS A 686 -7.74 -37.48 -75.30
C LYS A 686 -6.95 -36.17 -75.47
N TYR A 687 -5.62 -36.34 -75.52
CA TYR A 687 -4.60 -35.70 -76.39
C TYR A 687 -4.56 -34.15 -76.49
N SER A 688 -3.41 -33.49 -76.30
CA SER A 688 -2.31 -33.57 -77.27
C SER A 688 -0.96 -33.07 -76.70
N LYS A 689 0.03 -33.97 -76.68
CA LYS A 689 1.43 -33.61 -76.94
C LYS A 689 1.64 -33.67 -78.46
N ARG A 690 1.95 -32.54 -79.09
CA ARG A 690 2.98 -32.44 -80.14
C ARG A 690 3.38 -30.98 -80.37
N VAL A 691 4.64 -30.72 -80.02
CA VAL A 691 5.64 -29.95 -80.79
C VAL A 691 5.27 -28.54 -81.20
N LEU A 692 6.01 -27.56 -80.65
CA LEU A 692 6.67 -26.51 -81.43
C LEU A 692 7.89 -25.98 -80.66
N PHE A 693 9.05 -26.57 -80.94
CA PHE A 693 10.30 -25.81 -81.07
C PHE A 693 10.45 -25.53 -82.56
N ARG A 694 10.53 -24.25 -82.95
CA ARG A 694 11.33 -23.79 -84.08
C ARG A 694 11.69 -22.31 -83.85
N ARG A 695 12.99 -22.05 -83.83
CA ARG A 695 13.65 -20.75 -84.05
C ARG A 695 13.09 -20.09 -85.32
N GLU A 696 12.70 -18.82 -85.23
CA GLU A 696 13.42 -17.65 -85.74
C GLU A 696 12.78 -16.38 -85.18
#